data_AF-A0A4D5RNX6-F1
#
_entry.id   AF-A0A4D5RNX6-F1
#
_cell.length_a   1.000
_cell.length_b   1.000
_cell.length_c   1.000
_cell.angle_alpha   90.00
_cell.angle_beta   90.00
_cell.angle_gamma   90.00
#
_symmetry.space_group_name_H-M   'P 1'
#
loop_
_entity.id
_entity.type
_entity.pdbx_description
1 polymer ?
#
loop_
_entity_poly.entity_id
_entity_poly.type
_entity_poly.pdbx_seq_one_letter_code
_entity_poly.pdbx_strand_id
1 'polypeptide(L)'
;MTRSFVACFATLHLERKCVAGVYVCTICQEALKILYKIRLAIKQDPQGRWMILNNVTFMRLLLNLCNTDSTVHPSICTVNGRDVRLFYETGLLRSLKGSVEILQGQTGIKRWKLFLGKAVERIRPLTYVVTFSRPFEARKIPAGAATAWVGGHNRNEGPDSLLETPQQKRLHVGTLSKLDVVGCQDDQHLWVYSSAETRKSVQALTKALTEFLQSLGEDGALEDAPSVGSIVGLKSSGEQARRVLVLQVKRNVADVWAMDYGDIYQVSWSVLLDLPPSFKCIPPQVSLCILKDVQAAPFLNLLKECIRTVVSITYHHKSEVSFHANMTHRMLQLGGFKVLCGLLSCPDYDTRILAVSCLLQSCHHHGGRSKVAESGCVMTVLGRLKKLLEKRHPDNYVVHTIEKQRLVNLLQAIFVHNEELVDQYADSELLQILTKIQRCSAPGSVLHRDVDHCLETILGPAYWKRRLPATATFVAMTPEKLLEVKESTDQKGLRNGVKCGPHIIKRLSPASLPSLPSSQAASGHAHFYLHSSLVDFDCDDTHELRPVTNMKLASVRTLAKLVCSFLNTWQACTIYYGITHDRFIQGVHLDHAERDALRLGIDAMVKDLQPRLIPSSISVEFVPVLRYAGEIPSRNPKYVVEVRVCGVQQTVYTLSDGTCYLREGGLTHKATANSVRGWIAKQEEEHILAKECGKIYKAVEEPPIAHLSEGTALTGFAGVG
;
A
#
# COMPACT_ATOMS: atom_id res chain seq x y z
N MET A 1 6.44 24.32 -29.04
CA MET A 1 5.06 23.96 -28.59
C MET A 1 4.16 25.17 -28.81
N THR A 2 2.99 25.00 -29.40
CA THR A 2 2.06 26.11 -29.71
C THR A 2 1.18 26.48 -28.51
N ARG A 3 0.57 27.69 -28.51
CA ARG A 3 -0.43 28.08 -27.49
C ARG A 3 -1.64 27.14 -27.47
N SER A 4 -2.07 26.67 -28.64
CA SER A 4 -3.17 25.70 -28.78
C SER A 4 -2.89 24.38 -28.06
N PHE A 5 -1.64 23.93 -28.06
CA PHE A 5 -1.22 22.73 -27.35
C PHE A 5 -1.34 22.89 -25.83
N VAL A 6 -0.78 23.96 -25.27
CA VAL A 6 -0.82 24.21 -23.82
C VAL A 6 -2.27 24.43 -23.35
N ALA A 7 -3.10 25.08 -24.17
CA ALA A 7 -4.52 25.25 -23.90
C ALA A 7 -5.24 23.90 -23.79
N CYS A 8 -5.04 22.97 -24.72
CA CYS A 8 -5.64 21.63 -24.66
C CYS A 8 -5.31 20.89 -23.35
N PHE A 9 -4.05 20.90 -22.92
CA PHE A 9 -3.62 20.23 -21.67
C PHE A 9 -4.06 20.98 -20.41
N ALA A 10 -4.14 22.30 -20.45
CA ALA A 10 -4.70 23.11 -19.37
C ALA A 10 -6.20 22.83 -19.20
N THR A 11 -6.95 22.71 -20.29
CA THR A 11 -8.36 22.30 -20.28
C THR A 11 -8.51 20.92 -19.64
N LEU A 12 -7.72 19.92 -20.05
CA LEU A 12 -7.74 18.58 -19.41
C LEU A 12 -7.44 18.63 -17.91
N HIS A 13 -6.47 19.44 -17.50
CA HIS A 13 -6.12 19.57 -16.09
C HIS A 13 -7.25 20.20 -15.26
N LEU A 14 -7.92 21.23 -15.79
CA LEU A 14 -9.08 21.87 -15.16
C LEU A 14 -10.29 20.94 -15.12
N GLU A 15 -10.55 20.22 -16.22
CA GLU A 15 -11.67 19.29 -16.36
C GLU A 15 -11.49 17.99 -15.60
N ARG A 16 -10.27 17.68 -15.17
CA ARG A 16 -10.04 16.63 -14.17
C ARG A 16 -10.86 16.84 -12.89
N LYS A 17 -11.31 18.07 -12.62
CA LYS A 17 -12.22 18.43 -11.52
C LYS A 17 -13.71 18.41 -11.89
N CYS A 18 -14.06 18.34 -13.18
CA CYS A 18 -15.43 18.38 -13.70
C CYS A 18 -15.65 17.19 -14.65
N VAL A 19 -16.05 16.05 -14.08
CA VAL A 19 -16.19 14.78 -14.84
C VAL A 19 -17.44 14.83 -15.73
N ALA A 20 -17.18 14.80 -17.02
CA ALA A 20 -18.17 14.90 -18.07
C ALA A 20 -17.78 14.02 -19.28
N GLY A 21 -18.29 12.79 -19.35
CA GLY A 21 -17.77 11.71 -20.20
C GLY A 21 -17.64 12.00 -21.71
N VAL A 22 -18.46 12.89 -22.28
CA VAL A 22 -18.45 13.15 -23.74
C VAL A 22 -17.32 14.11 -24.14
N TYR A 23 -17.16 15.22 -23.43
CA TYR A 23 -16.15 16.24 -23.76
C TYR A 23 -14.73 15.73 -23.47
N VAL A 24 -14.57 15.02 -22.35
CA VAL A 24 -13.33 14.36 -21.96
C VAL A 24 -12.90 13.33 -23.01
N CYS A 25 -13.81 12.59 -23.65
CA CYS A 25 -13.43 11.62 -24.68
C CYS A 25 -12.77 12.30 -25.89
N THR A 26 -13.36 13.38 -26.41
CA THR A 26 -12.80 14.12 -27.56
C THR A 26 -11.48 14.81 -27.24
N ILE A 27 -11.36 15.48 -26.08
CA ILE A 27 -10.11 16.14 -25.69
C ILE A 27 -9.03 15.11 -25.35
N CYS A 28 -9.36 13.99 -24.71
CA CYS A 28 -8.40 12.90 -24.49
C CYS A 28 -7.86 12.35 -25.81
N GLN A 29 -8.72 12.17 -26.83
CA GLN A 29 -8.28 11.70 -28.15
C GLN A 29 -7.33 12.70 -28.82
N GLU A 30 -7.63 14.00 -28.75
CA GLU A 30 -6.74 15.03 -29.29
C GLU A 30 -5.42 15.09 -28.52
N ALA A 31 -5.45 15.03 -27.18
CA ALA A 31 -4.25 14.99 -26.37
C ALA A 31 -3.39 13.75 -26.65
N LEU A 32 -4.00 12.57 -26.82
CA LEU A 32 -3.32 11.34 -27.25
C LEU A 32 -2.59 11.53 -28.59
N LYS A 33 -3.27 12.09 -29.59
CA LYS A 33 -2.66 12.39 -30.90
C LYS A 33 -1.46 13.32 -30.74
N ILE A 34 -1.55 14.33 -29.87
CA ILE A 34 -0.46 15.28 -29.68
C ILE A 34 0.71 14.66 -28.91
N LEU A 35 0.47 13.91 -27.83
CA LEU A 35 1.53 13.19 -27.11
C LEU A 35 2.26 12.21 -28.03
N TYR A 36 1.52 11.51 -28.89
CA TYR A 36 2.11 10.62 -29.87
C TYR A 36 3.05 11.37 -30.83
N LYS A 37 2.63 12.53 -31.37
CA LYS A 37 3.47 13.37 -32.22
C LYS A 37 4.72 13.87 -31.50
N ILE A 38 4.58 14.28 -30.25
CA ILE A 38 5.71 14.70 -29.40
C ILE A 38 6.70 13.57 -29.22
N ARG A 39 6.22 12.36 -28.90
CA ARG A 39 7.07 11.19 -28.72
C ARG A 39 7.82 10.82 -30.01
N LEU A 40 7.14 10.89 -31.15
CA LEU A 40 7.76 10.63 -32.46
C LEU A 40 8.90 11.63 -32.74
N ALA A 41 8.65 12.92 -32.49
CA ALA A 41 9.65 13.98 -32.67
C ALA A 41 10.85 13.80 -31.71
N ILE A 42 10.59 13.53 -30.43
CA ILE A 42 11.62 13.29 -29.39
C ILE A 42 12.54 12.11 -29.71
N LYS A 43 12.01 11.07 -30.36
CA LYS A 43 12.81 9.88 -30.70
C LYS A 43 13.92 10.21 -31.70
N GLN A 44 13.72 11.25 -32.52
CA GLN A 44 14.61 11.62 -33.62
C GLN A 44 15.53 12.82 -33.28
N ASP A 45 15.30 13.53 -32.17
CA ASP A 45 16.03 14.76 -31.83
C ASP A 45 16.35 14.90 -30.32
N PRO A 46 17.64 14.76 -29.91
CA PRO A 46 18.09 15.00 -28.54
C PRO A 46 17.91 16.45 -28.05
N GLN A 47 18.06 17.47 -28.91
CA GLN A 47 17.89 18.88 -28.51
C GLN A 47 16.42 19.19 -28.19
N GLY A 48 15.49 18.60 -28.94
CA GLY A 48 14.06 18.64 -28.67
C GLY A 48 13.69 18.13 -27.28
N ARG A 49 14.41 17.13 -26.74
CA ARG A 49 14.20 16.64 -25.36
C ARG A 49 14.54 17.70 -24.33
N TRP A 50 15.69 18.34 -24.49
CA TRP A 50 16.14 19.44 -23.64
C TRP A 50 15.14 20.59 -23.62
N MET A 51 14.62 20.99 -24.79
CA MET A 51 13.60 22.04 -24.89
C MET A 51 12.31 21.67 -24.16
N ILE A 52 11.85 20.43 -24.31
CA ILE A 52 10.59 19.97 -23.72
C ILE A 52 10.72 19.83 -22.20
N LEU A 53 11.82 19.25 -21.73
CA LEU A 53 12.12 19.11 -20.31
C LEU A 53 12.20 20.48 -19.61
N ASN A 54 12.73 21.50 -20.28
CA ASN A 54 12.80 22.86 -19.74
C ASN A 54 11.49 23.65 -19.86
N ASN A 55 10.48 23.14 -20.56
CA ASN A 55 9.16 23.74 -20.58
C ASN A 55 8.41 23.39 -19.28
N VAL A 56 8.65 24.19 -18.24
CA VAL A 56 8.09 24.00 -16.88
C VAL A 56 6.57 23.89 -16.89
N THR A 57 5.89 24.72 -17.68
CA THR A 57 4.42 24.72 -17.79
C THR A 57 3.92 23.39 -18.34
N PHE A 58 4.50 22.92 -19.44
CA PHE A 58 4.11 21.64 -20.02
C PHE A 58 4.43 20.47 -19.11
N MET A 59 5.65 20.40 -18.57
CA MET A 59 6.05 19.31 -17.67
C MET A 59 5.18 19.26 -16.42
N ARG A 60 4.81 20.42 -15.85
CA ARG A 60 3.87 20.49 -14.73
C ARG A 60 2.48 19.96 -15.09
N LEU A 61 1.93 20.37 -16.24
CA LEU A 61 0.64 19.85 -16.71
C LEU A 61 0.69 18.34 -16.94
N LEU A 62 1.76 17.85 -17.57
CA LEU A 62 1.96 16.42 -17.85
C LEU A 62 2.06 15.59 -16.56
N LEU A 63 2.90 16.01 -15.60
CA LEU A 63 3.05 15.35 -14.30
C LEU A 63 1.76 15.44 -13.46
N ASN A 64 1.04 16.56 -13.53
CA ASN A 64 -0.24 16.70 -12.87
C ASN A 64 -1.30 15.77 -13.45
N LEU A 65 -1.27 15.44 -14.75
CA LEU A 65 -2.14 14.42 -15.33
C LEU A 65 -1.73 13.00 -14.89
N CYS A 66 -0.45 12.78 -14.62
CA CYS A 66 0.07 11.54 -14.05
C CYS A 66 -0.24 11.35 -12.55
N ASN A 67 -0.40 12.44 -11.79
CA ASN A 67 -0.59 12.37 -10.34
C ASN A 67 -1.96 11.76 -9.98
N THR A 68 -2.01 10.57 -9.39
CA THR A 68 -3.27 9.90 -9.00
C THR A 68 -3.81 10.35 -7.64
N ASP A 69 -3.05 11.15 -6.90
CA ASP A 69 -3.33 11.49 -5.51
C ASP A 69 -3.93 12.89 -5.36
N SER A 70 -5.27 12.93 -5.35
CA SER A 70 -6.06 13.98 -4.73
C SER A 70 -6.65 13.38 -3.45
N THR A 71 -6.47 14.03 -2.30
CA THR A 71 -6.84 13.58 -0.93
C THR A 71 -8.33 13.31 -0.68
N VAL A 72 -9.13 13.27 -1.74
CA VAL A 72 -10.47 12.70 -1.78
C VAL A 72 -10.48 11.86 -3.07
N HIS A 73 -10.21 10.56 -2.97
CA HIS A 73 -9.76 9.75 -4.11
C HIS A 73 -10.90 9.02 -4.84
N PRO A 74 -11.05 9.26 -6.15
CA PRO A 74 -11.44 8.22 -7.08
C PRO A 74 -10.30 7.23 -7.33
N SER A 75 -10.59 5.94 -7.19
CA SER A 75 -9.75 4.85 -7.68
C SER A 75 -9.79 4.77 -9.22
N ILE A 76 -8.61 4.75 -9.86
CA ILE A 76 -8.49 4.37 -11.26
C ILE A 76 -8.78 2.88 -11.36
N CYS A 77 -10.04 2.50 -11.59
CA CYS A 77 -10.34 1.11 -11.86
C CYS A 77 -10.01 0.84 -13.33
N THR A 78 -8.98 0.02 -13.60
CA THR A 78 -9.18 -0.92 -14.71
C THR A 78 -10.41 -1.75 -14.31
N VAL A 79 -11.30 -2.03 -15.25
CA VAL A 79 -12.43 -2.94 -15.06
C VAL A 79 -11.90 -4.35 -14.79
N ASN A 80 -11.31 -4.57 -13.62
CA ASN A 80 -10.52 -5.74 -13.23
C ASN A 80 -11.08 -6.42 -11.98
N GLY A 81 -12.17 -5.89 -11.39
CA GLY A 81 -13.03 -6.75 -10.59
C GLY A 81 -13.58 -7.81 -11.53
N ARG A 82 -13.25 -9.09 -11.32
CA ARG A 82 -13.68 -10.20 -12.19
C ARG A 82 -15.20 -10.14 -12.48
N ASP A 83 -15.99 -9.72 -11.49
CA ASP A 83 -17.45 -9.59 -11.63
C ASP A 83 -17.87 -8.31 -12.36
N VAL A 84 -17.14 -7.21 -12.21
CA VAL A 84 -17.38 -5.96 -12.94
C VAL A 84 -16.99 -6.12 -14.42
N ARG A 85 -15.86 -6.79 -14.67
CA ARG A 85 -15.41 -7.18 -16.01
C ARG A 85 -16.40 -8.12 -16.68
N LEU A 86 -16.80 -9.19 -15.99
CA LEU A 86 -17.84 -10.10 -16.48
C LEU A 86 -19.16 -9.35 -16.73
N PHE A 87 -19.51 -8.40 -15.88
CA PHE A 87 -20.71 -7.55 -16.04
C PHE A 87 -20.65 -6.69 -17.31
N TYR A 88 -19.53 -6.00 -17.60
CA TYR A 88 -19.36 -5.25 -18.86
C TYR A 88 -19.21 -6.15 -20.10
N GLU A 89 -18.57 -7.32 -19.96
CA GLU A 89 -18.34 -8.27 -21.06
C GLU A 89 -19.59 -9.10 -21.42
N THR A 90 -20.51 -9.34 -20.47
CA THR A 90 -21.66 -10.26 -20.69
C THR A 90 -22.99 -9.59 -21.00
N GLY A 91 -23.09 -8.26 -20.93
CA GLY A 91 -24.18 -7.47 -21.52
C GLY A 91 -25.60 -7.74 -21.00
N LEU A 92 -26.19 -6.70 -20.40
CA LEU A 92 -27.61 -6.55 -20.00
C LEU A 92 -28.13 -7.42 -18.84
N LEU A 93 -28.88 -6.75 -17.96
CA LEU A 93 -29.80 -7.33 -16.97
C LEU A 93 -29.15 -8.25 -15.93
N ARG A 94 -28.22 -7.69 -15.14
CA ARG A 94 -27.72 -8.35 -13.93
C ARG A 94 -27.90 -7.45 -12.71
N SER A 95 -28.41 -8.05 -11.63
CA SER A 95 -28.37 -7.43 -10.30
C SER A 95 -26.90 -7.31 -9.88
N LEU A 96 -26.49 -6.14 -9.42
CA LEU A 96 -25.22 -6.03 -8.70
C LEU A 96 -25.30 -6.96 -7.47
N LYS A 97 -24.37 -7.90 -7.36
CA LYS A 97 -24.37 -8.90 -6.28
C LYS A 97 -23.77 -8.25 -5.02
N GLY A 98 -24.55 -7.37 -4.41
CA GLY A 98 -24.18 -6.57 -3.23
C GLY A 98 -24.94 -5.24 -3.23
N SER A 99 -25.51 -4.86 -2.08
CA SER A 99 -26.26 -3.60 -1.96
C SER A 99 -25.34 -2.40 -2.19
N VAL A 100 -25.79 -1.41 -2.96
CA VAL A 100 -25.07 -0.14 -3.12
C VAL A 100 -25.69 0.91 -2.20
N GLU A 101 -24.86 1.76 -1.64
CA GLU A 101 -25.31 2.87 -0.81
C GLU A 101 -25.52 4.10 -1.69
N ILE A 102 -26.69 4.72 -1.55
CA ILE A 102 -27.10 5.88 -2.33
C ILE A 102 -26.69 7.15 -1.60
N LEU A 103 -26.02 8.08 -2.28
CA LEU A 103 -25.46 9.29 -1.69
C LEU A 103 -26.11 10.56 -2.24
N GLN A 104 -26.01 11.67 -1.49
CA GLN A 104 -26.56 12.96 -1.90
C GLN A 104 -25.72 13.54 -3.05
N GLY A 105 -26.35 13.75 -4.21
CA GLY A 105 -25.73 14.41 -5.35
C GLY A 105 -26.48 15.69 -5.74
N GLN A 106 -25.87 16.86 -5.54
CA GLN A 106 -26.51 18.16 -5.86
C GLN A 106 -26.47 18.54 -7.37
N THR A 107 -26.15 17.63 -8.29
CA THR A 107 -25.83 17.98 -9.70
C THR A 107 -26.52 17.16 -10.78
N GLY A 108 -27.62 16.46 -10.47
CA GLY A 108 -28.30 15.56 -11.43
C GLY A 108 -28.60 16.21 -12.79
N ILE A 109 -29.36 17.32 -12.80
CA ILE A 109 -29.75 18.00 -14.05
C ILE A 109 -28.55 18.49 -14.86
N LYS A 110 -27.49 19.00 -14.20
CA LYS A 110 -26.26 19.43 -14.91
C LYS A 110 -25.57 18.25 -15.60
N ARG A 111 -25.54 17.07 -14.96
CA ARG A 111 -24.96 15.85 -15.54
C ARG A 111 -25.79 15.30 -16.70
N TRP A 112 -27.11 15.34 -16.57
CA TRP A 112 -28.03 15.00 -17.65
C TRP A 112 -27.91 15.94 -18.85
N LYS A 113 -27.80 17.26 -18.63
CA LYS A 113 -27.60 18.25 -19.71
C LYS A 113 -26.28 18.05 -20.45
N LEU A 114 -25.27 17.61 -19.73
CA LEU A 114 -23.99 17.29 -20.31
C LEU A 114 -24.07 16.02 -21.17
N PHE A 115 -24.78 14.99 -20.72
CA PHE A 115 -24.85 13.71 -21.41
C PHE A 115 -25.83 13.72 -22.60
N LEU A 116 -27.01 14.32 -22.43
CA LEU A 116 -28.10 14.35 -23.42
C LEU A 116 -28.35 15.73 -24.04
N GLY A 117 -27.55 16.74 -23.71
CA GLY A 117 -27.75 18.10 -24.22
C GLY A 117 -28.95 18.84 -23.61
N LYS A 118 -29.38 19.92 -24.28
CA LYS A 118 -30.48 20.79 -23.81
C LYS A 118 -31.86 20.11 -23.89
N ALA A 119 -32.02 19.07 -24.71
CA ALA A 119 -33.26 18.31 -24.87
C ALA A 119 -33.81 17.77 -23.53
N VAL A 120 -32.90 17.51 -22.59
CA VAL A 120 -33.24 16.93 -21.28
C VAL A 120 -34.06 17.85 -20.37
N GLU A 121 -34.15 19.15 -20.67
CA GLU A 121 -34.97 20.10 -19.91
C GLU A 121 -36.47 19.77 -19.99
N ARG A 122 -36.88 18.94 -20.97
CA ARG A 122 -38.27 18.50 -21.17
C ARG A 122 -38.67 17.31 -20.30
N ILE A 123 -37.74 16.71 -19.57
CA ILE A 123 -37.98 15.55 -18.71
C ILE A 123 -37.57 15.83 -17.26
N ARG A 124 -38.04 15.00 -16.33
CA ARG A 124 -37.64 15.04 -14.91
C ARG A 124 -36.73 13.84 -14.59
N PRO A 125 -35.43 13.91 -14.87
CA PRO A 125 -34.58 12.75 -14.71
C PRO A 125 -34.02 12.63 -13.29
N LEU A 126 -33.71 11.40 -12.87
CA LEU A 126 -33.03 11.12 -11.60
C LEU A 126 -31.58 10.68 -11.83
N THR A 127 -30.67 11.19 -10.99
CA THR A 127 -29.27 10.77 -10.95
C THR A 127 -28.92 10.35 -9.53
N TYR A 128 -28.32 9.18 -9.37
CA TYR A 128 -27.85 8.70 -8.09
C TYR A 128 -26.33 8.56 -8.09
N VAL A 129 -25.70 9.06 -7.04
CA VAL A 129 -24.31 8.75 -6.74
C VAL A 129 -24.31 7.52 -5.85
N VAL A 130 -23.58 6.47 -6.24
CA VAL A 130 -23.59 5.21 -5.51
C VAL A 130 -22.19 4.78 -5.13
N THR A 131 -22.03 4.21 -3.93
CA THR A 131 -20.78 3.59 -3.47
C THR A 131 -21.01 2.12 -3.12
N PHE A 132 -19.98 1.30 -3.28
CA PHE A 132 -20.05 -0.11 -2.89
C PHE A 132 -19.94 -0.23 -1.36
N SER A 133 -20.85 -1.01 -0.77
CA SER A 133 -20.93 -1.20 0.69
C SER A 133 -19.77 -1.99 1.30
N ARG A 134 -18.93 -2.65 0.48
CA ARG A 134 -17.71 -3.36 0.93
C ARG A 134 -16.59 -3.26 -0.11
N PRO A 135 -15.31 -3.15 0.31
CA PRO A 135 -14.18 -3.43 -0.57
C PRO A 135 -14.30 -4.84 -1.11
N PHE A 136 -13.94 -5.02 -2.37
CA PHE A 136 -14.09 -6.26 -3.11
C PHE A 136 -13.16 -7.36 -2.56
N GLU A 137 -13.52 -8.00 -1.46
CA GLU A 137 -12.96 -9.30 -1.09
C GLU A 137 -13.68 -10.37 -1.89
N ALA A 138 -12.90 -11.10 -2.68
CA ALA A 138 -13.36 -12.25 -3.45
C ALA A 138 -13.94 -13.32 -2.50
N ARG A 139 -15.23 -13.19 -2.16
CA ARG A 139 -15.96 -14.27 -1.50
C ARG A 139 -16.26 -15.32 -2.54
N LYS A 140 -15.80 -16.54 -2.23
CA LYS A 140 -16.07 -17.76 -2.97
C LYS A 140 -17.56 -17.82 -3.33
N ILE A 141 -17.83 -18.03 -4.62
CA ILE A 141 -19.14 -18.38 -5.13
C ILE A 141 -19.56 -19.67 -4.41
N PRO A 142 -20.70 -19.72 -3.70
CA PRO A 142 -21.26 -20.99 -3.27
C PRO A 142 -21.66 -21.76 -4.52
N ALA A 143 -21.12 -22.95 -4.70
CA ALA A 143 -21.60 -23.88 -5.70
C ALA A 143 -23.05 -24.26 -5.34
N GLY A 144 -23.97 -24.15 -6.29
CA GLY A 144 -25.33 -24.71 -6.15
C GLY A 144 -26.50 -23.74 -6.00
N ALA A 145 -26.54 -22.62 -6.73
CA ALA A 145 -27.78 -21.85 -6.89
C ALA A 145 -28.40 -22.11 -8.28
N ALA A 146 -28.78 -23.36 -8.51
CA ALA A 146 -29.76 -23.74 -9.52
C ALA A 146 -30.95 -24.36 -8.80
N THR A 147 -32.15 -24.02 -9.26
CA THR A 147 -33.50 -24.55 -8.94
C THR A 147 -34.39 -23.74 -8.00
N ALA A 148 -35.69 -23.86 -8.33
CA ALA A 148 -36.91 -23.34 -7.72
C ALA A 148 -37.33 -21.94 -8.26
N TRP A 149 -38.48 -21.73 -8.91
CA TRP A 149 -39.81 -22.34 -8.73
C TRP A 149 -40.65 -22.35 -10.03
N VAL A 150 -41.40 -23.44 -10.21
CA VAL A 150 -42.61 -23.53 -11.05
C VAL A 150 -43.82 -23.37 -10.11
N GLY A 151 -44.86 -22.65 -10.57
CA GLY A 151 -46.20 -22.81 -10.00
C GLY A 151 -47.16 -21.62 -10.19
N GLY A 152 -48.22 -21.83 -10.96
CA GLY A 152 -49.59 -21.45 -10.55
C GLY A 152 -50.18 -20.14 -11.09
N HIS A 153 -51.22 -20.27 -11.91
CA HIS A 153 -52.12 -19.22 -12.40
C HIS A 153 -52.87 -18.44 -11.29
N ASN A 154 -53.27 -17.20 -11.60
CA ASN A 154 -54.68 -16.86 -11.63
C ASN A 154 -54.99 -15.70 -12.59
N ARG A 155 -56.05 -15.90 -13.39
CA ARG A 155 -56.72 -14.90 -14.22
C ARG A 155 -57.82 -14.28 -13.38
N ASN A 156 -57.89 -12.95 -13.36
CA ASN A 156 -59.10 -12.12 -13.32
C ASN A 156 -58.64 -10.69 -13.07
N GLU A 157 -58.73 -9.84 -14.10
CA GLU A 157 -59.13 -8.43 -14.02
C GLU A 157 -59.00 -7.80 -15.41
N GLY A 158 -60.04 -7.07 -15.83
CA GLY A 158 -60.23 -6.52 -17.17
C GLY A 158 -59.35 -5.31 -17.49
N PRO A 159 -59.48 -4.74 -18.72
CA PRO A 159 -58.49 -3.83 -19.29
C PRO A 159 -58.54 -2.37 -18.78
N ASP A 160 -59.30 -2.05 -17.73
CA ASP A 160 -59.48 -0.66 -17.28
C ASP A 160 -58.58 -0.23 -16.09
N SER A 161 -57.60 -1.06 -15.68
CA SER A 161 -56.60 -0.72 -14.67
C SER A 161 -55.18 -0.57 -15.21
N LEU A 162 -54.99 -0.54 -16.54
CA LEU A 162 -53.68 -0.70 -17.20
C LEU A 162 -52.67 0.44 -17.02
N LEU A 163 -53.01 1.52 -16.31
CA LEU A 163 -52.06 2.59 -16.00
C LEU A 163 -52.25 3.10 -14.56
N GLU A 164 -52.01 2.25 -13.55
CA GLU A 164 -51.32 2.79 -12.38
C GLU A 164 -49.96 3.30 -12.88
N THR A 165 -49.89 4.59 -13.20
CA THR A 165 -48.65 5.21 -13.65
C THR A 165 -47.58 4.92 -12.59
N PRO A 166 -46.50 4.16 -12.91
CA PRO A 166 -45.45 3.93 -11.96
C PRO A 166 -44.81 5.28 -11.66
N GLN A 167 -45.19 5.87 -10.52
CA GLN A 167 -44.52 7.05 -10.02
C GLN A 167 -43.15 6.60 -9.54
N GLN A 168 -42.11 7.15 -10.16
CA GLN A 168 -40.75 6.90 -9.77
C GLN A 168 -40.57 7.28 -8.29
N LYS A 169 -40.49 6.26 -7.41
CA LYS A 169 -40.38 6.49 -5.96
C LYS A 169 -38.97 6.95 -5.68
N ARG A 170 -38.81 8.15 -5.11
CA ARG A 170 -37.49 8.68 -4.79
C ARG A 170 -36.78 7.74 -3.82
N LEU A 171 -35.61 7.25 -4.21
CA LEU A 171 -34.73 6.53 -3.31
C LEU A 171 -34.21 7.46 -2.21
N HIS A 172 -34.10 6.94 -0.99
CA HIS A 172 -33.57 7.70 0.14
C HIS A 172 -32.05 7.66 0.16
N VAL A 173 -31.44 8.85 0.22
CA VAL A 173 -30.00 9.00 0.45
C VAL A 173 -29.60 8.35 1.78
N GLY A 174 -28.46 7.69 1.81
CA GLY A 174 -27.91 6.94 2.95
C GLY A 174 -28.43 5.51 3.07
N THR A 175 -29.30 5.06 2.15
CA THR A 175 -29.87 3.71 2.19
C THR A 175 -29.15 2.74 1.27
N LEU A 176 -29.02 1.50 1.73
CA LEU A 176 -28.57 0.37 0.94
C LEU A 176 -29.73 -0.16 0.11
N SER A 177 -29.59 -0.13 -1.21
CA SER A 177 -30.62 -0.60 -2.14
C SER A 177 -30.06 -1.62 -3.12
N LYS A 178 -30.91 -2.56 -3.53
CA LYS A 178 -30.64 -3.46 -4.66
C LYS A 178 -31.03 -2.73 -5.94
N LEU A 179 -30.09 -2.61 -6.87
CA LEU A 179 -30.33 -1.99 -8.18
C LEU A 179 -30.23 -3.05 -9.28
N ASP A 180 -31.22 -3.06 -10.17
CA ASP A 180 -31.21 -3.89 -11.37
C ASP A 180 -30.61 -3.09 -12.51
N VAL A 181 -29.45 -3.52 -13.01
CA VAL A 181 -28.72 -2.78 -14.05
C VAL A 181 -29.24 -3.17 -15.43
N VAL A 182 -29.66 -2.17 -16.19
CA VAL A 182 -30.27 -2.28 -17.51
C VAL A 182 -29.19 -2.24 -18.59
N GLY A 183 -28.25 -1.30 -18.47
CA GLY A 183 -27.19 -1.10 -19.45
C GLY A 183 -26.02 -0.31 -18.87
N CYS A 184 -24.94 -0.29 -19.63
CA CYS A 184 -23.70 0.38 -19.26
C CYS A 184 -23.37 1.42 -20.33
N GLN A 185 -23.21 2.67 -19.92
CA GLN A 185 -22.78 3.71 -20.85
C GLN A 185 -21.26 3.78 -20.96
N ASP A 186 -20.59 3.72 -19.81
CA ASP A 186 -19.13 3.63 -19.68
C ASP A 186 -18.77 3.04 -18.30
N ASP A 187 -17.48 3.03 -17.96
CA ASP A 187 -16.96 2.40 -16.73
C ASP A 187 -17.46 3.03 -15.42
N GLN A 188 -18.07 4.22 -15.47
CA GLN A 188 -18.62 4.95 -14.33
C GLN A 188 -20.15 5.10 -14.35
N HIS A 189 -20.76 5.00 -15.52
CA HIS A 189 -22.15 5.37 -15.75
C HIS A 189 -23.00 4.15 -16.10
N LEU A 190 -23.95 3.83 -15.21
CA LEU A 190 -24.84 2.69 -15.32
C LEU A 190 -26.29 3.15 -15.44
N TRP A 191 -27.05 2.50 -16.31
CA TRP A 191 -28.51 2.63 -16.38
C TRP A 191 -29.16 1.59 -15.49
N VAL A 192 -30.01 2.02 -14.57
CA VAL A 192 -30.63 1.11 -13.58
C VAL A 192 -32.13 1.31 -13.49
N TYR A 193 -32.84 0.24 -13.12
CA TYR A 193 -34.15 0.35 -12.48
C TYR A 193 -33.92 0.64 -11.00
N SER A 194 -34.40 1.79 -10.55
CA SER A 194 -34.01 2.36 -9.26
C SER A 194 -35.15 2.46 -8.26
N SER A 195 -36.41 2.28 -8.66
CA SER A 195 -37.55 2.40 -7.75
C SER A 195 -38.55 1.23 -7.88
N ALA A 196 -39.85 1.52 -8.04
CA ALA A 196 -40.88 0.52 -8.29
C ALA A 196 -40.82 -0.06 -9.71
N GLU A 197 -39.99 0.51 -10.59
CA GLU A 197 -39.81 -0.01 -11.94
C GLU A 197 -39.16 -1.38 -11.88
N THR A 198 -39.79 -2.34 -12.54
CA THR A 198 -39.26 -3.68 -12.72
C THR A 198 -39.21 -3.98 -14.21
N ARG A 199 -38.43 -4.99 -14.58
CA ARG A 199 -38.47 -5.52 -15.96
C ARG A 199 -39.91 -5.81 -16.42
N LYS A 200 -40.77 -6.29 -15.52
CA LYS A 200 -42.17 -6.60 -15.82
C LYS A 200 -43.00 -5.34 -16.11
N SER A 201 -42.82 -4.27 -15.33
CA SER A 201 -43.56 -3.01 -15.55
C SER A 201 -43.13 -2.33 -16.85
N VAL A 202 -41.83 -2.33 -17.17
CA VAL A 202 -41.33 -1.80 -18.46
C VAL A 202 -41.82 -2.65 -19.63
N GLN A 203 -41.84 -3.97 -19.50
CA GLN A 203 -42.40 -4.85 -20.53
C GLN A 203 -43.90 -4.61 -20.76
N ALA A 204 -44.67 -4.34 -19.70
CA ALA A 204 -46.08 -4.00 -19.82
C ALA A 204 -46.27 -2.66 -20.56
N LEU A 205 -45.47 -1.64 -20.24
CA LEU A 205 -45.46 -0.35 -20.94
C LEU A 205 -45.10 -0.52 -22.42
N THR A 206 -44.05 -1.27 -22.72
CA THR A 206 -43.63 -1.57 -24.09
C THR A 206 -44.70 -2.33 -24.87
N LYS A 207 -45.41 -3.25 -24.22
CA LYS A 207 -46.54 -3.96 -24.83
C LYS A 207 -47.67 -2.99 -25.18
N ALA A 208 -48.11 -2.16 -24.23
CA ALA A 208 -49.15 -1.16 -24.46
C ALA A 208 -48.75 -0.16 -25.57
N LEU A 209 -47.49 0.28 -25.59
CA LEU A 209 -46.96 1.13 -26.64
C LEU A 209 -46.96 0.42 -28.01
N THR A 210 -46.60 -0.86 -28.04
CA THR A 210 -46.58 -1.64 -29.28
C THR A 210 -48.00 -1.78 -29.85
N GLU A 211 -48.98 -2.12 -29.01
CA GLU A 211 -50.39 -2.22 -29.40
C GLU A 211 -50.91 -0.88 -29.94
N PHE A 212 -50.55 0.22 -29.29
CA PHE A 212 -50.88 1.57 -29.77
C PHE A 212 -50.23 1.89 -31.13
N LEU A 213 -48.92 1.73 -31.28
CA LEU A 213 -48.22 2.03 -32.54
C LEU A 213 -48.60 1.07 -33.68
N GLN A 214 -49.14 -0.11 -33.37
CA GLN A 214 -49.74 -1.01 -34.37
C GLN A 214 -51.11 -0.51 -34.82
N SER A 215 -51.90 0.07 -33.92
CA SER A 215 -53.22 0.64 -34.27
C SER A 215 -53.15 1.84 -35.23
N LEU A 216 -52.01 2.53 -35.31
CA LEU A 216 -51.81 3.72 -36.14
C LEU A 216 -51.52 3.44 -37.63
N GLY A 217 -51.26 2.19 -38.05
CA GLY A 217 -50.98 1.87 -39.46
C GLY A 217 -49.73 2.57 -40.03
N GLU A 218 -49.79 2.96 -41.33
CA GLU A 218 -48.79 3.84 -42.00
C GLU A 218 -49.10 5.34 -41.84
N ASP A 219 -50.31 5.70 -41.41
CA ASP A 219 -50.80 7.08 -41.27
C ASP A 219 -50.27 7.82 -40.01
N GLY A 220 -49.45 7.15 -39.19
CA GLY A 220 -48.93 7.70 -37.93
C GLY A 220 -47.53 8.33 -38.02
N ALA A 221 -46.93 8.39 -39.21
CA ALA A 221 -45.61 8.98 -39.41
C ALA A 221 -45.65 10.50 -39.18
N LEU A 222 -44.56 11.07 -38.66
CA LEU A 222 -44.46 12.53 -38.52
C LEU A 222 -44.46 13.19 -39.91
N GLU A 223 -45.35 14.16 -40.11
CA GLU A 223 -45.41 14.96 -41.35
C GLU A 223 -44.18 15.87 -41.50
N ASP A 224 -43.68 16.38 -40.37
CA ASP A 224 -42.53 17.28 -40.30
C ASP A 224 -41.40 16.70 -39.42
N ALA A 225 -40.18 17.18 -39.65
CA ALA A 225 -39.03 16.82 -38.82
C ALA A 225 -39.31 17.12 -37.33
N PRO A 226 -39.03 16.18 -36.41
CA PRO A 226 -39.33 16.36 -35.00
C PRO A 226 -38.47 17.46 -34.37
N SER A 227 -39.05 18.17 -33.40
CA SER A 227 -38.33 19.17 -32.62
C SER A 227 -37.40 18.54 -31.58
N VAL A 228 -36.24 19.16 -31.33
CA VAL A 228 -35.33 18.74 -30.26
C VAL A 228 -36.05 18.83 -28.90
N GLY A 229 -36.00 17.75 -28.13
CA GLY A 229 -36.68 17.60 -26.85
C GLY A 229 -38.10 17.06 -26.93
N SER A 230 -38.61 16.73 -28.13
CA SER A 230 -39.88 16.02 -28.26
C SER A 230 -39.76 14.56 -27.80
N ILE A 231 -40.85 14.04 -27.21
CA ILE A 231 -41.00 12.63 -26.84
C ILE A 231 -41.88 11.98 -27.90
N VAL A 232 -41.32 11.00 -28.61
CA VAL A 232 -41.95 10.33 -29.75
C VAL A 232 -41.81 8.81 -29.63
N GLY A 233 -42.61 8.08 -30.40
CA GLY A 233 -42.55 6.64 -30.51
C GLY A 233 -41.59 6.23 -31.61
N LEU A 234 -40.85 5.15 -31.38
CA LEU A 234 -40.02 4.51 -32.39
C LEU A 234 -40.60 3.14 -32.72
N LYS A 235 -40.85 2.91 -34.01
CA LYS A 235 -41.25 1.62 -34.58
C LYS A 235 -40.22 1.22 -35.64
N SER A 236 -39.35 0.27 -35.31
CA SER A 236 -38.34 -0.26 -36.24
C SER A 236 -38.67 -1.71 -36.60
N SER A 237 -38.38 -2.13 -37.83
CA SER A 237 -38.65 -3.49 -38.30
C SER A 237 -37.84 -4.51 -37.49
N GLY A 238 -38.51 -5.32 -36.67
CA GLY A 238 -37.87 -6.38 -35.87
C GLY A 238 -37.46 -5.98 -34.45
N GLU A 239 -37.67 -4.72 -34.04
CA GLU A 239 -37.40 -4.26 -32.68
C GLU A 239 -38.68 -3.93 -31.90
N GLN A 240 -38.61 -4.04 -30.57
CA GLN A 240 -39.71 -3.65 -29.69
C GLN A 240 -39.96 -2.13 -29.76
N ALA A 241 -41.22 -1.71 -29.68
CA ALA A 241 -41.58 -0.30 -29.65
C ALA A 241 -40.93 0.42 -28.47
N ARG A 242 -40.43 1.64 -28.68
CA ARG A 242 -39.75 2.42 -27.64
C ARG A 242 -40.26 3.85 -27.60
N ARG A 243 -40.33 4.41 -26.39
CA ARG A 243 -40.44 5.87 -26.21
C ARG A 243 -39.05 6.46 -26.28
N VAL A 244 -38.89 7.49 -27.11
CA VAL A 244 -37.60 8.12 -27.31
C VAL A 244 -37.66 9.63 -27.16
N LEU A 245 -36.59 10.21 -26.63
CA LEU A 245 -36.37 11.66 -26.59
C LEU A 245 -35.47 12.07 -27.75
N VAL A 246 -35.90 13.05 -28.54
CA VAL A 246 -35.11 13.59 -29.65
C VAL A 246 -34.01 14.50 -29.12
N LEU A 247 -32.75 14.11 -29.29
CA LEU A 247 -31.58 14.85 -28.79
C LEU A 247 -31.08 15.89 -29.80
N GLN A 248 -31.07 15.50 -31.08
CA GLN A 248 -30.63 16.32 -32.19
C GLN A 248 -31.23 15.80 -33.49
N VAL A 249 -31.51 16.70 -34.44
CA VAL A 249 -31.90 16.34 -35.82
C VAL A 249 -30.91 16.97 -36.80
N LYS A 250 -30.38 16.16 -37.71
CA LYS A 250 -29.52 16.59 -38.81
C LYS A 250 -30.00 15.92 -40.09
N ARG A 251 -30.51 16.72 -41.04
CA ARG A 251 -31.06 16.24 -42.31
C ARG A 251 -32.17 15.20 -42.04
N ASN A 252 -32.02 13.96 -42.54
CA ASN A 252 -32.96 12.87 -42.33
C ASN A 252 -32.66 11.99 -41.10
N VAL A 253 -31.67 12.36 -40.28
CA VAL A 253 -31.23 11.53 -39.13
C VAL A 253 -31.51 12.25 -37.83
N ALA A 254 -32.07 11.52 -36.87
CA ALA A 254 -32.26 11.96 -35.50
C ALA A 254 -31.40 11.11 -34.54
N ASP A 255 -30.69 11.79 -33.64
CA ASP A 255 -30.08 11.17 -32.48
C ASP A 255 -31.15 11.04 -31.40
N VAL A 256 -31.42 9.82 -30.94
CA VAL A 256 -32.53 9.55 -30.00
C VAL A 256 -32.05 8.79 -28.77
N TRP A 257 -32.66 9.09 -27.63
CA TRP A 257 -32.43 8.37 -26.37
C TRP A 257 -33.66 7.54 -26.00
N ALA A 258 -33.48 6.21 -25.85
CA ALA A 258 -34.54 5.29 -25.43
C ALA A 258 -34.80 5.43 -23.92
N MET A 259 -35.86 6.15 -23.58
CA MET A 259 -36.14 6.63 -22.22
C MET A 259 -36.38 5.53 -21.18
N ASP A 260 -36.69 4.32 -21.66
CA ASP A 260 -37.06 3.19 -20.81
C ASP A 260 -35.99 2.09 -20.77
N TYR A 261 -34.91 2.24 -21.55
CA TYR A 261 -33.86 1.23 -21.73
C TYR A 261 -32.44 1.79 -21.60
N GLY A 262 -32.25 3.10 -21.78
CA GLY A 262 -30.96 3.78 -21.58
C GLY A 262 -30.07 3.86 -22.83
N ASP A 263 -30.44 3.18 -23.91
CA ASP A 263 -29.68 3.19 -25.16
C ASP A 263 -29.76 4.53 -25.90
N ILE A 264 -28.67 4.90 -26.57
CA ILE A 264 -28.62 6.02 -27.52
C ILE A 264 -28.23 5.46 -28.88
N TYR A 265 -28.97 5.82 -29.90
CA TYR A 265 -28.70 5.40 -31.26
C TYR A 265 -29.27 6.41 -32.26
N GLN A 266 -28.86 6.28 -33.52
CA GLN A 266 -29.28 7.15 -34.61
C GLN A 266 -30.36 6.45 -35.43
N VAL A 267 -31.40 7.18 -35.78
CA VAL A 267 -32.51 6.66 -36.61
C VAL A 267 -32.86 7.64 -37.71
N SER A 268 -33.48 7.14 -38.78
CA SER A 268 -34.20 8.02 -39.71
C SER A 268 -35.35 8.67 -38.95
N TRP A 269 -35.55 9.98 -39.06
CA TRP A 269 -36.69 10.58 -38.35
C TRP A 269 -38.04 10.16 -38.96
N SER A 270 -38.03 9.63 -40.20
CA SER A 270 -39.22 9.07 -40.86
C SER A 270 -39.81 7.82 -40.17
N VAL A 271 -39.07 7.16 -39.26
CA VAL A 271 -39.58 6.01 -38.50
C VAL A 271 -40.08 6.39 -37.10
N LEU A 272 -40.16 7.69 -36.82
CA LEU A 272 -40.68 8.24 -35.58
C LEU A 272 -42.15 8.60 -35.74
N LEU A 273 -42.93 8.32 -34.69
CA LEU A 273 -44.37 8.53 -34.64
C LEU A 273 -44.75 9.40 -33.44
N ASP A 274 -45.76 10.26 -33.58
CA ASP A 274 -46.20 11.05 -32.43
C ASP A 274 -46.88 10.17 -31.36
N LEU A 275 -46.76 10.58 -30.10
CA LEU A 275 -47.36 9.88 -28.97
C LEU A 275 -48.45 10.71 -28.30
N PRO A 276 -49.54 10.08 -27.81
CA PRO A 276 -50.55 10.78 -27.04
C PRO A 276 -50.01 11.21 -25.67
N PRO A 277 -50.64 12.19 -25.02
CA PRO A 277 -50.22 12.69 -23.71
C PRO A 277 -50.05 11.61 -22.65
N SER A 278 -50.85 10.54 -22.70
CA SER A 278 -50.78 9.38 -21.79
C SER A 278 -49.44 8.67 -21.80
N PHE A 279 -48.75 8.59 -22.95
CA PHE A 279 -47.38 8.05 -23.02
C PHE A 279 -46.32 9.11 -22.76
N LYS A 280 -46.58 10.39 -23.11
CA LYS A 280 -45.63 11.49 -22.90
C LYS A 280 -45.48 11.90 -21.43
N CYS A 281 -46.52 11.71 -20.61
CA CYS A 281 -46.51 12.09 -19.20
C CYS A 281 -45.81 11.06 -18.28
N ILE A 282 -45.59 9.83 -18.76
CA ILE A 282 -44.91 8.79 -17.98
C ILE A 282 -43.41 9.14 -17.89
N PRO A 283 -42.82 9.21 -16.68
CA PRO A 283 -41.39 9.47 -16.53
C PRO A 283 -40.50 8.44 -17.25
N PRO A 284 -39.23 8.76 -17.52
CA PRO A 284 -38.26 7.75 -17.95
C PRO A 284 -38.17 6.61 -16.95
N GLN A 285 -38.22 5.36 -17.41
CA GLN A 285 -38.22 4.19 -16.52
C GLN A 285 -36.82 3.78 -16.04
N VAL A 286 -35.76 4.35 -16.62
CA VAL A 286 -34.38 4.15 -16.16
C VAL A 286 -33.81 5.39 -15.47
N SER A 287 -32.94 5.15 -14.49
CA SER A 287 -32.16 6.19 -13.82
C SER A 287 -30.67 6.07 -14.13
N LEU A 288 -29.97 7.20 -14.12
CA LEU A 288 -28.52 7.23 -14.26
C LEU A 288 -27.85 7.06 -12.90
N CYS A 289 -27.10 5.98 -12.72
CA CYS A 289 -26.25 5.74 -11.57
C CYS A 289 -24.79 6.07 -11.91
N ILE A 290 -24.12 6.73 -10.97
CA ILE A 290 -22.73 7.15 -11.11
C ILE A 290 -21.93 6.51 -9.99
N LEU A 291 -20.99 5.65 -10.38
CA LEU A 291 -20.10 4.98 -9.44
C LEU A 291 -19.18 6.03 -8.81
N LYS A 292 -19.32 6.22 -7.50
CA LYS A 292 -18.43 7.05 -6.72
C LYS A 292 -17.03 6.45 -6.75
N ASP A 293 -16.05 7.33 -6.85
CA ASP A 293 -14.64 6.98 -6.74
C ASP A 293 -14.13 6.01 -7.84
N VAL A 294 -14.71 6.05 -9.04
CA VAL A 294 -14.25 5.29 -10.22
C VAL A 294 -13.83 6.25 -11.33
N GLN A 295 -12.77 5.94 -12.09
CA GLN A 295 -12.36 6.69 -13.30
C GLN A 295 -12.49 5.85 -14.58
N ALA A 296 -12.75 6.51 -15.72
CA ALA A 296 -13.07 5.86 -17.00
C ALA A 296 -11.80 5.43 -17.78
N ALA A 297 -11.89 4.33 -18.53
CA ALA A 297 -10.85 3.76 -19.39
C ALA A 297 -10.15 4.74 -20.36
N PRO A 298 -10.80 5.75 -20.99
CA PRO A 298 -10.09 6.72 -21.82
C PRO A 298 -9.03 7.51 -21.03
N PHE A 299 -9.27 7.80 -19.75
CA PHE A 299 -8.28 8.46 -18.91
C PHE A 299 -7.08 7.55 -18.61
N LEU A 300 -7.28 6.23 -18.50
CA LEU A 300 -6.18 5.28 -18.33
C LEU A 300 -5.27 5.25 -19.56
N ASN A 301 -5.83 5.28 -20.77
CA ASN A 301 -5.03 5.36 -22.00
C ASN A 301 -4.25 6.68 -22.07
N LEU A 302 -4.89 7.79 -21.73
CA LEU A 302 -4.21 9.09 -21.64
C LEU A 302 -3.10 9.07 -20.57
N LEU A 303 -3.35 8.49 -19.39
CA LEU A 303 -2.36 8.33 -18.33
C LEU A 303 -1.16 7.50 -18.80
N LYS A 304 -1.41 6.34 -19.43
CA LYS A 304 -0.36 5.50 -20.03
C LYS A 304 0.48 6.31 -21.01
N GLU A 305 -0.17 7.08 -21.88
CA GLU A 305 0.54 7.88 -22.89
C GLU A 305 1.29 9.07 -22.27
N CYS A 306 0.76 9.69 -21.22
CA CYS A 306 1.45 10.72 -20.46
C CYS A 306 2.73 10.16 -19.85
N ILE A 307 2.67 9.00 -19.19
CA ILE A 307 3.84 8.36 -18.58
C ILE A 307 4.82 7.91 -19.67
N ARG A 308 4.37 7.33 -20.79
CA ARG A 308 5.26 7.01 -21.93
C ARG A 308 5.96 8.26 -22.48
N THR A 309 5.27 9.39 -22.50
CA THR A 309 5.85 10.66 -22.91
C THR A 309 6.90 11.11 -21.89
N VAL A 310 6.62 11.05 -20.58
CA VAL A 310 7.60 11.32 -19.53
C VAL A 310 8.84 10.42 -19.69
N VAL A 311 8.65 9.10 -19.83
CA VAL A 311 9.74 8.13 -20.07
C VAL A 311 10.58 8.51 -21.29
N SER A 312 9.94 8.98 -22.36
CA SER A 312 10.66 9.38 -23.59
C SER A 312 11.43 10.69 -23.42
N ILE A 313 10.87 11.64 -22.64
CA ILE A 313 11.54 12.90 -22.30
C ILE A 313 12.73 12.63 -21.38
N THR A 314 12.59 11.78 -20.37
CA THR A 314 13.63 11.48 -19.38
C THR A 314 14.68 10.48 -19.89
N TYR A 315 14.47 9.91 -21.07
CA TYR A 315 15.40 8.97 -21.67
C TYR A 315 16.68 9.68 -22.13
N HIS A 316 17.82 9.17 -21.66
CA HIS A 316 19.15 9.67 -21.98
C HIS A 316 20.04 8.52 -22.45
N HIS A 317 20.95 8.82 -23.38
CA HIS A 317 22.05 7.91 -23.72
C HIS A 317 23.20 8.12 -22.73
N LYS A 318 23.98 7.06 -22.49
CA LYS A 318 24.94 6.90 -21.38
C LYS A 318 26.07 7.97 -21.25
N SER A 319 26.09 9.04 -22.04
CA SER A 319 27.19 10.04 -22.09
C SER A 319 26.81 11.49 -21.72
N GLU A 320 25.54 11.85 -21.50
CA GLU A 320 25.15 13.25 -21.20
C GLU A 320 24.87 13.50 -19.70
N VAL A 321 25.94 13.60 -18.90
CA VAL A 321 25.86 13.89 -17.46
C VAL A 321 25.08 15.18 -17.16
N SER A 322 25.26 16.21 -17.99
CA SER A 322 24.58 17.51 -17.86
C SER A 322 23.06 17.41 -18.04
N PHE A 323 22.60 16.60 -19.00
CA PHE A 323 21.17 16.36 -19.20
C PHE A 323 20.56 15.63 -18.01
N HIS A 324 21.23 14.59 -17.50
CA HIS A 324 20.72 13.85 -16.35
C HIS A 324 20.60 14.74 -15.10
N ALA A 325 21.59 15.59 -14.83
CA ALA A 325 21.55 16.54 -13.73
C ALA A 325 20.36 17.49 -13.86
N ASN A 326 20.14 18.05 -15.06
CA ASN A 326 18.98 18.93 -15.31
C ASN A 326 17.65 18.17 -15.20
N MET A 327 17.55 16.97 -15.77
CA MET A 327 16.37 16.11 -15.66
C MET A 327 16.02 15.80 -14.20
N THR A 328 17.02 15.44 -13.40
CA THR A 328 16.85 15.18 -11.96
C THR A 328 16.36 16.43 -11.24
N HIS A 329 16.98 17.58 -11.49
CA HIS A 329 16.59 18.85 -10.89
C HIS A 329 15.15 19.25 -11.26
N ARG A 330 14.77 19.12 -12.54
CA ARG A 330 13.41 19.42 -13.03
C ARG A 330 12.36 18.48 -12.45
N MET A 331 12.65 17.18 -12.42
CA MET A 331 11.75 16.17 -11.85
C MET A 331 11.54 16.40 -10.36
N LEU A 332 12.59 16.78 -9.62
CA LEU A 332 12.49 17.17 -8.21
C LEU A 332 11.66 18.46 -8.04
N GLN A 333 11.99 19.52 -8.77
CA GLN A 333 11.33 20.83 -8.71
C GLN A 333 9.81 20.72 -8.94
N LEU A 334 9.38 19.80 -9.81
CA LEU A 334 7.98 19.61 -10.17
C LEU A 334 7.27 18.52 -9.35
N GLY A 335 7.94 17.92 -8.35
CA GLY A 335 7.39 16.80 -7.58
C GLY A 335 7.17 15.53 -8.41
N GLY A 336 7.84 15.41 -9.55
CA GLY A 336 7.67 14.30 -10.50
C GLY A 336 8.04 12.94 -9.92
N PHE A 337 9.07 12.87 -9.07
CA PHE A 337 9.43 11.61 -8.40
C PHE A 337 8.32 11.13 -7.46
N LYS A 338 7.71 12.02 -6.67
CA LYS A 338 6.57 11.68 -5.81
C LYS A 338 5.39 11.15 -6.62
N VAL A 339 5.10 11.78 -7.76
CA VAL A 339 4.06 11.32 -8.70
C VAL A 339 4.38 9.91 -9.24
N LEU A 340 5.62 9.67 -9.70
CA LEU A 340 6.05 8.37 -10.21
C LEU A 340 6.02 7.28 -9.13
N CYS A 341 6.40 7.60 -7.90
CA CYS A 341 6.29 6.68 -6.77
C CYS A 341 4.82 6.33 -6.49
N GLY A 342 3.91 7.32 -6.45
CA GLY A 342 2.47 7.08 -6.26
C GLY A 342 1.89 6.11 -7.32
N LEU A 343 2.35 6.23 -8.57
CA LEU A 343 1.94 5.35 -9.66
C LEU A 343 2.32 3.88 -9.48
N LEU A 344 3.29 3.55 -8.63
CA LEU A 344 3.62 2.14 -8.29
C LEU A 344 2.47 1.43 -7.55
N SER A 345 1.55 2.20 -6.97
CA SER A 345 0.32 1.67 -6.35
C SER A 345 -0.85 1.58 -7.32
N CYS A 346 -0.73 2.07 -8.56
CA CYS A 346 -1.79 2.02 -9.58
C CYS A 346 -2.19 0.56 -9.87
N PRO A 347 -3.49 0.23 -10.01
CA PRO A 347 -3.93 -1.14 -10.30
C PRO A 347 -3.57 -1.61 -11.71
N ASP A 348 -3.37 -0.70 -12.66
CA ASP A 348 -2.94 -1.04 -14.03
C ASP A 348 -1.45 -1.43 -14.08
N TYR A 349 -1.17 -2.60 -14.68
CA TYR A 349 0.18 -3.15 -14.76
C TYR A 349 1.13 -2.32 -15.62
N ASP A 350 0.70 -1.92 -16.83
CA ASP A 350 1.56 -1.18 -17.76
C ASP A 350 2.00 0.15 -17.16
N THR A 351 1.08 0.85 -16.49
CA THR A 351 1.33 2.11 -15.78
C THR A 351 2.42 1.94 -14.74
N ARG A 352 2.34 0.89 -13.90
CA ARG A 352 3.37 0.60 -12.90
C ARG A 352 4.73 0.32 -13.54
N ILE A 353 4.77 -0.52 -14.57
CA ILE A 353 6.03 -0.87 -15.24
C ILE A 353 6.68 0.34 -15.91
N LEU A 354 5.89 1.20 -16.55
CA LEU A 354 6.38 2.45 -17.13
C LEU A 354 6.91 3.41 -16.06
N ALA A 355 6.23 3.52 -14.91
CA ALA A 355 6.70 4.32 -13.79
C ALA A 355 8.03 3.78 -13.22
N VAL A 356 8.14 2.47 -13.01
CA VAL A 356 9.40 1.82 -12.61
C VAL A 356 10.51 2.08 -13.62
N SER A 357 10.21 2.02 -14.92
CA SER A 357 11.19 2.32 -15.97
C SER A 357 11.73 3.75 -15.88
N CYS A 358 10.86 4.74 -15.65
CA CYS A 358 11.27 6.14 -15.49
C CYS A 358 12.12 6.35 -14.21
N LEU A 359 11.73 5.71 -13.10
CA LEU A 359 12.49 5.76 -11.85
C LEU A 359 13.87 5.11 -12.01
N LEU A 360 13.96 3.95 -12.67
CA LEU A 360 15.22 3.28 -12.98
C LEU A 360 16.14 4.16 -13.85
N GLN A 361 15.59 4.83 -14.87
CA GLN A 361 16.35 5.80 -15.67
C GLN A 361 16.92 6.91 -14.79
N SER A 362 16.16 7.39 -13.83
CA SER A 362 16.60 8.43 -12.90
C SER A 362 17.69 7.96 -11.93
N CYS A 363 17.76 6.66 -11.64
CA CYS A 363 18.79 6.09 -10.76
C CYS A 363 20.15 5.86 -11.46
N HIS A 364 20.34 6.25 -12.73
CA HIS A 364 21.62 6.00 -13.41
C HIS A 364 22.79 6.77 -12.77
N HIS A 365 22.56 8.00 -12.31
CA HIS A 365 23.56 8.80 -11.59
C HIS A 365 23.22 8.98 -10.11
N HIS A 366 24.26 9.18 -9.28
CA HIS A 366 24.15 9.33 -7.83
C HIS A 366 23.11 10.37 -7.40
N GLY A 367 23.09 11.55 -8.05
CA GLY A 367 22.12 12.60 -7.73
C GLY A 367 20.66 12.16 -7.89
N GLY A 368 20.34 11.38 -8.92
CA GLY A 368 18.98 10.87 -9.10
C GLY A 368 18.63 9.74 -8.14
N ARG A 369 19.58 8.88 -7.76
CA ARG A 369 19.37 7.82 -6.74
C ARG A 369 18.92 8.40 -5.41
N SER A 370 19.63 9.41 -4.91
CA SER A 370 19.27 10.09 -3.66
C SER A 370 17.89 10.76 -3.75
N LYS A 371 17.58 11.47 -4.85
CA LYS A 371 16.27 12.13 -5.00
C LYS A 371 15.10 11.17 -5.16
N VAL A 372 15.31 10.03 -5.81
CA VAL A 372 14.30 8.96 -5.86
C VAL A 372 14.08 8.35 -4.47
N ALA A 373 15.14 8.13 -3.69
CA ALA A 373 15.04 7.61 -2.32
C ALA A 373 14.28 8.58 -1.39
N GLU A 374 14.67 9.86 -1.38
CA GLU A 374 14.05 10.95 -0.61
C GLU A 374 12.55 11.12 -0.92
N SER A 375 12.09 10.68 -2.10
CA SER A 375 10.68 10.75 -2.50
C SER A 375 9.80 9.64 -1.92
N GLY A 376 10.33 8.79 -1.02
CA GLY A 376 9.59 7.69 -0.40
C GLY A 376 9.44 6.44 -1.28
N CYS A 377 10.27 6.33 -2.33
CA CYS A 377 10.20 5.24 -3.30
C CYS A 377 10.40 3.86 -2.65
N VAL A 378 11.38 3.73 -1.76
CA VAL A 378 11.70 2.45 -1.08
C VAL A 378 10.48 1.88 -0.36
N MET A 379 9.78 2.72 0.41
CA MET A 379 8.56 2.30 1.14
C MET A 379 7.42 1.91 0.21
N THR A 380 7.28 2.60 -0.92
CA THR A 380 6.22 2.28 -1.89
C THR A 380 6.51 0.96 -2.61
N VAL A 381 7.78 0.73 -2.98
CA VAL A 381 8.22 -0.55 -3.56
C VAL A 381 8.02 -1.69 -2.57
N LEU A 382 8.39 -1.50 -1.29
CA LEU A 382 8.18 -2.48 -0.23
C LEU A 382 6.70 -2.86 -0.09
N GLY A 383 5.81 -1.86 0.02
CA GLY A 383 4.37 -2.09 0.09
C GLY A 383 3.84 -2.86 -1.13
N ARG A 384 4.38 -2.59 -2.32
CA ARG A 384 4.00 -3.30 -3.54
C ARG A 384 4.50 -4.74 -3.58
N LEU A 385 5.75 -4.98 -3.20
CA LEU A 385 6.32 -6.33 -3.11
C LEU A 385 5.56 -7.21 -2.10
N LYS A 386 5.16 -6.65 -0.95
CA LYS A 386 4.29 -7.34 0.02
C LYS A 386 2.98 -7.81 -0.63
N LYS A 387 2.26 -6.92 -1.33
CA LYS A 387 1.02 -7.26 -2.07
C LYS A 387 1.24 -8.35 -3.13
N LEU A 388 2.39 -8.36 -3.80
CA LEU A 388 2.76 -9.38 -4.80
C LEU A 388 3.14 -10.73 -4.18
N LEU A 389 3.42 -10.79 -2.88
CA LEU A 389 3.70 -12.02 -2.13
C LEU A 389 2.43 -12.62 -1.50
N GLU A 390 1.42 -11.80 -1.21
CA GLU A 390 0.12 -12.25 -0.67
C GLU A 390 -0.77 -12.89 -1.75
N LYS A 391 -0.76 -12.37 -2.98
CA LYS A 391 -1.62 -12.83 -4.08
C LYS A 391 -1.09 -14.12 -4.72
N ARG A 392 -1.58 -15.29 -4.27
CA ARG A 392 -1.45 -16.57 -4.98
C ARG A 392 -2.55 -16.72 -6.03
N HIS A 393 -2.39 -16.09 -7.19
CA HIS A 393 -3.29 -16.31 -8.33
C HIS A 393 -2.55 -17.02 -9.48
N PRO A 394 -3.02 -18.21 -9.93
CA PRO A 394 -2.39 -18.96 -11.02
C PRO A 394 -2.34 -18.20 -12.35
N ASP A 395 -3.36 -17.40 -12.63
CA ASP A 395 -3.61 -16.83 -13.98
C ASP A 395 -2.69 -15.66 -14.38
N ASN A 396 -1.76 -15.20 -13.50
CA ASN A 396 -0.88 -14.04 -13.78
C ASN A 396 0.56 -14.21 -13.26
N TYR A 397 1.03 -15.45 -13.09
CA TYR A 397 2.33 -15.75 -12.50
C TYR A 397 3.53 -15.08 -13.21
N VAL A 398 3.54 -15.07 -14.55
CA VAL A 398 4.63 -14.48 -15.36
C VAL A 398 4.69 -12.96 -15.17
N VAL A 399 3.54 -12.29 -15.26
CA VAL A 399 3.42 -10.83 -15.10
C VAL A 399 3.91 -10.40 -13.72
N HIS A 400 3.51 -11.13 -12.66
CA HIS A 400 3.97 -10.86 -11.31
C HIS A 400 5.47 -11.11 -11.11
N THR A 401 6.04 -12.09 -11.80
CA THR A 401 7.48 -12.38 -11.76
C THR A 401 8.27 -11.24 -12.41
N ILE A 402 7.84 -10.74 -13.56
CA ILE A 402 8.44 -9.58 -14.23
C ILE A 402 8.30 -8.31 -13.38
N GLU A 403 7.16 -8.12 -12.72
CA GLU A 403 6.95 -6.96 -11.84
C GLU A 403 7.89 -7.00 -10.63
N LYS A 404 7.99 -8.16 -9.93
CA LYS A 404 8.95 -8.36 -8.83
C LYS A 404 10.37 -8.06 -9.28
N GLN A 405 10.74 -8.59 -10.44
CA GLN A 405 12.05 -8.38 -11.05
C GLN A 405 12.38 -6.89 -11.24
N ARG A 406 11.48 -6.12 -11.85
CA ARG A 406 11.69 -4.69 -12.09
C ARG A 406 11.77 -3.88 -10.80
N LEU A 407 10.96 -4.24 -9.80
CA LEU A 407 10.97 -3.58 -8.48
C LEU A 407 12.25 -3.88 -7.70
N VAL A 408 12.76 -5.12 -7.76
CA VAL A 408 14.05 -5.50 -7.13
C VAL A 408 15.20 -4.73 -7.79
N ASN A 409 15.23 -4.63 -9.12
CA ASN A 409 16.25 -3.83 -9.81
C ASN A 409 16.19 -2.35 -9.43
N LEU A 410 14.99 -1.81 -9.20
CA LEU A 410 14.84 -0.43 -8.74
C LEU A 410 15.40 -0.25 -7.33
N LEU A 411 15.09 -1.16 -6.40
CA LEU A 411 15.70 -1.15 -5.06
C LEU A 411 17.21 -1.20 -5.15
N GLN A 412 17.75 -2.16 -5.90
CA GLN A 412 19.19 -2.28 -6.10
C GLN A 412 19.77 -0.96 -6.63
N ALA A 413 19.21 -0.39 -7.70
CA ALA A 413 19.70 0.87 -8.28
C ALA A 413 19.65 2.05 -7.29
N ILE A 414 18.70 2.06 -6.35
CA ILE A 414 18.60 3.05 -5.28
C ILE A 414 19.69 2.85 -4.21
N PHE A 415 19.97 1.61 -3.81
CA PHE A 415 20.94 1.28 -2.77
C PHE A 415 22.40 1.32 -3.23
N VAL A 416 22.68 1.05 -4.52
CA VAL A 416 24.05 1.04 -5.04
C VAL A 416 24.73 2.39 -4.79
N HIS A 417 25.87 2.36 -4.11
CA HIS A 417 26.67 3.53 -3.69
C HIS A 417 25.96 4.52 -2.75
N ASN A 418 24.93 4.07 -2.02
CA ASN A 418 24.24 4.90 -1.01
C ASN A 418 24.37 4.25 0.37
N GLU A 419 25.49 4.49 1.05
CA GLU A 419 25.82 3.82 2.32
C GLU A 419 24.84 4.17 3.45
N GLU A 420 24.39 5.42 3.53
CA GLU A 420 23.44 5.88 4.54
C GLU A 420 22.10 5.14 4.43
N LEU A 421 21.59 5.01 3.21
CA LEU A 421 20.35 4.27 2.96
C LEU A 421 20.53 2.76 3.20
N VAL A 422 21.69 2.22 2.85
CA VAL A 422 22.03 0.81 3.15
C VAL A 422 22.00 0.57 4.65
N ASP A 423 22.58 1.45 5.47
CA ASP A 423 22.55 1.32 6.92
C ASP A 423 21.13 1.42 7.49
N GLN A 424 20.33 2.34 6.95
CA GLN A 424 18.96 2.55 7.38
C GLN A 424 18.08 1.32 7.14
N TYR A 425 18.27 0.63 6.02
CA TYR A 425 17.46 -0.52 5.62
C TYR A 425 18.12 -1.87 5.87
N ALA A 426 19.40 -1.90 6.25
CA ALA A 426 20.03 -3.06 6.82
C ALA A 426 19.23 -3.51 8.05
N ASP A 427 19.04 -4.82 8.19
CA ASP A 427 18.30 -5.43 9.29
C ASP A 427 16.80 -5.07 9.36
N SER A 428 16.24 -4.46 8.31
CA SER A 428 14.81 -4.13 8.20
C SER A 428 13.97 -5.26 7.57
N GLU A 429 12.64 -5.10 7.57
CA GLU A 429 11.71 -6.02 6.90
C GLU A 429 11.98 -6.20 5.40
N LEU A 430 12.70 -5.28 4.76
CA LEU A 430 13.13 -5.39 3.37
C LEU A 430 13.87 -6.71 3.13
N LEU A 431 14.79 -7.08 4.01
CA LEU A 431 15.59 -8.29 3.87
C LEU A 431 14.71 -9.53 3.93
N GLN A 432 13.72 -9.55 4.82
CA GLN A 432 12.75 -10.65 4.93
C GLN A 432 11.93 -10.80 3.64
N ILE A 433 11.50 -9.69 3.05
CA ILE A 433 10.75 -9.67 1.78
C ILE A 433 11.62 -10.21 0.63
N LEU A 434 12.86 -9.72 0.51
CA LEU A 434 13.80 -10.16 -0.52
C LEU A 434 14.11 -11.66 -0.38
N THR A 435 14.40 -12.16 0.82
CA THR A 435 14.62 -13.60 1.05
C THR A 435 13.37 -14.43 0.75
N LYS A 436 12.17 -13.92 1.04
CA LYS A 436 10.92 -14.60 0.69
C LYS A 436 10.73 -14.68 -0.82
N ILE A 437 11.04 -13.61 -1.58
CA ILE A 437 11.01 -13.62 -3.04
C ILE A 437 12.03 -14.62 -3.59
N GLN A 438 13.27 -14.61 -3.07
CA GLN A 438 14.33 -15.55 -3.44
C GLN A 438 13.87 -17.00 -3.28
N ARG A 439 13.32 -17.37 -2.11
CA ARG A 439 12.80 -18.73 -1.84
C ARG A 439 11.64 -19.14 -2.74
N CYS A 440 10.85 -18.19 -3.20
CA CYS A 440 9.75 -18.43 -4.14
C CYS A 440 10.19 -18.42 -5.60
N SER A 441 11.45 -18.06 -5.90
CA SER A 441 12.00 -18.02 -7.25
C SER A 441 12.78 -19.30 -7.57
N ALA A 442 12.79 -19.71 -8.84
CA ALA A 442 13.57 -20.86 -9.25
C ALA A 442 15.08 -20.55 -9.12
N PRO A 443 15.89 -21.44 -8.51
CA PRO A 443 17.34 -21.31 -8.45
C PRO A 443 17.93 -21.02 -9.83
N GLY A 444 18.78 -19.98 -9.93
CA GLY A 444 19.41 -19.57 -11.20
C GLY A 444 18.53 -18.75 -12.16
N SER A 445 17.24 -18.56 -11.86
CA SER A 445 16.38 -17.65 -12.64
C SER A 445 16.87 -16.20 -12.57
N VAL A 446 16.47 -15.38 -13.55
CA VAL A 446 16.80 -13.94 -13.58
C VAL A 446 16.41 -13.27 -12.26
N LEU A 447 15.16 -13.48 -11.80
CA LEU A 447 14.67 -12.98 -10.51
C LEU A 447 15.51 -13.43 -9.32
N HIS A 448 15.94 -14.68 -9.30
CA HIS A 448 16.78 -15.15 -8.21
C HIS A 448 18.14 -14.42 -8.20
N ARG A 449 18.77 -14.26 -9.36
CA ARG A 449 20.08 -13.58 -9.45
C ARG A 449 20.00 -12.10 -9.08
N ASP A 450 18.94 -11.42 -9.51
CA ASP A 450 18.78 -10.00 -9.22
C ASP A 450 18.41 -9.75 -7.74
N VAL A 451 17.69 -10.68 -7.11
CA VAL A 451 17.49 -10.65 -5.65
C VAL A 451 18.80 -10.92 -4.90
N ASP A 452 19.61 -11.88 -5.35
CA ASP A 452 20.93 -12.14 -4.76
C ASP A 452 21.80 -10.88 -4.83
N HIS A 453 21.85 -10.23 -5.99
CA HIS A 453 22.66 -9.04 -6.19
C HIS A 453 22.14 -7.81 -5.41
N CYS A 454 20.82 -7.69 -5.24
CA CYS A 454 20.23 -6.69 -4.37
C CYS A 454 20.57 -6.95 -2.88
N LEU A 455 20.53 -8.20 -2.43
CA LEU A 455 20.95 -8.58 -1.08
C LEU A 455 22.44 -8.31 -0.86
N GLU A 456 23.30 -8.62 -1.83
CA GLU A 456 24.74 -8.29 -1.79
C GLU A 456 24.98 -6.79 -1.65
N THR A 457 24.22 -5.98 -2.40
CA THR A 457 24.33 -4.52 -2.34
C THR A 457 24.03 -3.98 -0.93
N ILE A 458 23.05 -4.56 -0.24
CA ILE A 458 22.61 -4.11 1.09
C ILE A 458 23.48 -4.72 2.22
N LEU A 459 23.87 -5.99 2.11
CA LEU A 459 24.58 -6.72 3.17
C LEU A 459 26.12 -6.62 3.07
N GLY A 460 26.64 -6.28 1.89
CA GLY A 460 28.07 -6.19 1.61
C GLY A 460 28.76 -7.55 1.39
N PRO A 461 30.10 -7.56 1.13
CA PRO A 461 30.86 -8.74 0.68
C PRO A 461 30.89 -9.92 1.66
N ALA A 462 30.58 -9.69 2.94
CA ALA A 462 30.60 -10.72 3.99
C ALA A 462 29.48 -11.78 3.81
N TYR A 463 28.43 -11.47 3.04
CA TYR A 463 27.29 -12.36 2.79
C TYR A 463 27.72 -13.69 2.11
N TRP A 464 28.71 -13.66 1.21
CA TRP A 464 29.10 -14.86 0.44
C TRP A 464 29.93 -15.87 1.25
N LYS A 465 30.71 -15.42 2.23
CA LYS A 465 31.55 -16.30 3.07
C LYS A 465 30.71 -17.26 3.95
N ARG A 466 29.40 -17.03 4.08
CA ARG A 466 28.45 -17.87 4.84
C ARG A 466 27.62 -18.84 3.98
N ARG A 467 27.76 -18.85 2.64
CA ARG A 467 27.21 -19.94 1.81
C ARG A 467 28.12 -21.16 1.94
N LEU A 468 27.67 -22.19 2.67
CA LEU A 468 28.26 -23.53 2.58
C LEU A 468 28.35 -23.98 1.11
N PRO A 469 29.39 -24.72 0.70
CA PRO A 469 29.56 -25.17 -0.69
C PRO A 469 28.37 -26.03 -1.15
N ALA A 470 28.06 -25.95 -2.44
CA ALA A 470 26.97 -26.64 -3.13
C ALA A 470 27.14 -28.18 -3.24
N THR A 471 27.73 -28.84 -2.24
CA THR A 471 28.00 -30.28 -2.18
C THR A 471 27.43 -30.92 -0.91
N ALA A 472 26.22 -30.56 -0.52
CA ALA A 472 25.39 -31.42 0.31
C ALA A 472 24.45 -32.21 -0.61
N THR A 473 24.91 -33.39 -1.03
CA THR A 473 24.11 -34.37 -1.75
C THR A 473 22.91 -34.76 -0.88
N PHE A 474 21.69 -34.61 -1.39
CA PHE A 474 20.50 -35.16 -0.75
C PHE A 474 20.63 -36.68 -0.70
N VAL A 475 20.97 -37.24 0.46
CA VAL A 475 20.67 -38.63 0.75
C VAL A 475 19.19 -38.68 1.08
N ALA A 476 18.38 -39.18 0.15
CA ALA A 476 16.99 -39.49 0.41
C ALA A 476 16.94 -40.54 1.53
N MET A 477 16.40 -40.19 2.71
CA MET A 477 16.08 -41.19 3.72
C MET A 477 14.88 -41.99 3.25
N THR A 478 15.09 -43.28 2.96
CA THR A 478 14.03 -44.23 2.64
C THR A 478 13.20 -44.57 3.89
N PRO A 479 11.94 -45.04 3.70
CA PRO A 479 11.00 -45.31 4.80
C PRO A 479 11.47 -46.37 5.80
N GLU A 480 12.51 -47.15 5.48
CA GLU A 480 13.00 -48.25 6.34
C GLU A 480 13.62 -47.76 7.66
N LYS A 481 14.17 -46.52 7.72
CA LYS A 481 14.79 -45.98 8.96
C LYS A 481 13.80 -45.34 9.95
N LEU A 482 12.51 -45.32 9.64
CA LEU A 482 11.45 -44.78 10.50
C LEU A 482 10.83 -45.83 11.44
N LEU A 483 11.23 -47.10 11.33
CA LEU A 483 10.65 -48.22 12.08
C LEU A 483 11.44 -48.64 13.33
N GLU A 484 12.65 -48.11 13.59
CA GLU A 484 13.50 -48.57 14.70
C GLU A 484 13.39 -47.72 16.00
N VAL A 485 12.53 -46.70 16.08
CA VAL A 485 12.41 -45.88 17.31
C VAL A 485 10.95 -45.69 17.74
N LYS A 486 10.21 -46.80 17.83
CA LYS A 486 8.95 -46.87 18.56
C LYS A 486 8.95 -48.09 19.46
N GLU A 487 9.39 -47.91 20.70
CA GLU A 487 8.96 -48.73 21.84
C GLU A 487 9.33 -48.05 23.16
N SER A 488 8.36 -47.36 23.77
CA SER A 488 8.03 -47.37 25.21
C SER A 488 7.07 -46.21 25.54
N THR A 489 5.78 -46.56 25.58
CA THR A 489 4.81 -46.34 26.69
C THR A 489 5.09 -45.20 27.70
N ASP A 490 4.11 -44.45 28.23
CA ASP A 490 2.66 -44.54 28.22
C ASP A 490 1.99 -43.23 28.72
N GLN A 491 0.67 -43.20 28.59
CA GLN A 491 -0.33 -42.14 28.79
C GLN A 491 -0.37 -41.44 30.17
N LYS A 492 -0.87 -40.18 30.26
CA LYS A 492 -2.29 -39.80 30.60
C LYS A 492 -2.46 -38.32 31.02
N GLY A 493 -3.48 -37.66 30.45
CA GLY A 493 -4.43 -36.75 31.12
C GLY A 493 -3.99 -35.35 31.58
N LEU A 494 -4.53 -34.29 30.97
CA LEU A 494 -5.77 -33.61 31.41
C LEU A 494 -5.87 -32.21 30.76
N ARG A 495 -7.02 -31.94 30.13
CA ARG A 495 -7.45 -30.62 29.68
C ARG A 495 -7.70 -29.72 30.89
N ASN A 496 -7.35 -28.44 30.80
CA ASN A 496 -8.24 -27.33 31.16
C ASN A 496 -7.72 -26.00 30.61
N GLY A 497 -8.64 -25.23 30.01
CA GLY A 497 -8.36 -23.92 29.44
C GLY A 497 -8.33 -22.84 30.51
N VAL A 498 -7.38 -21.92 30.38
CA VAL A 498 -7.38 -20.64 31.08
C VAL A 498 -7.02 -19.55 30.07
N LYS A 499 -7.94 -18.60 29.90
CA LYS A 499 -7.67 -17.31 29.26
C LYS A 499 -6.92 -16.45 30.28
N CYS A 500 -5.74 -15.92 29.93
CA CYS A 500 -5.09 -14.85 30.71
C CYS A 500 -4.70 -13.70 29.78
N GLY A 501 -5.00 -12.48 30.24
CA GLY A 501 -4.72 -11.22 29.56
C GLY A 501 -3.25 -10.79 29.66
N PRO A 502 -2.91 -9.57 29.17
CA PRO A 502 -1.53 -9.14 29.01
C PRO A 502 -0.88 -8.84 30.37
N HIS A 503 0.19 -9.57 30.70
CA HIS A 503 1.03 -9.29 31.86
C HIS A 503 2.24 -8.45 31.43
N ILE A 504 2.40 -7.28 32.04
CA ILE A 504 3.58 -6.41 31.94
C ILE A 504 4.64 -7.00 32.88
N ILE A 505 5.80 -7.39 32.36
CA ILE A 505 6.95 -7.83 33.17
C ILE A 505 7.80 -6.59 33.47
N LYS A 506 7.88 -6.22 34.75
CA LYS A 506 8.81 -5.19 35.24
C LYS A 506 10.22 -5.78 35.38
N ARG A 507 11.23 -5.16 34.78
CA ARG A 507 12.65 -5.41 35.09
C ARG A 507 13.01 -4.72 36.42
N LEU A 508 13.52 -5.46 37.40
CA LEU A 508 14.18 -4.89 38.58
C LEU A 508 15.68 -4.75 38.27
N SER A 509 16.20 -3.53 38.37
CA SER A 509 17.58 -3.16 38.07
C SER A 509 18.57 -3.67 39.14
N PRO A 510 19.82 -3.99 38.79
CA PRO A 510 20.86 -4.35 39.76
C PRO A 510 21.59 -3.09 40.24
N ALA A 511 21.46 -2.75 41.52
CA ALA A 511 22.35 -1.82 42.19
C ALA A 511 22.93 -2.48 43.46
N SER A 512 24.23 -2.23 43.66
CA SER A 512 25.03 -2.42 44.89
C SER A 512 25.41 -3.86 45.29
N LEU A 513 26.68 -4.20 45.03
CA LEU A 513 27.44 -5.18 45.82
C LEU A 513 27.90 -4.52 47.14
N PRO A 514 27.73 -5.23 48.28
CA PRO A 514 28.84 -5.42 49.20
C PRO A 514 29.11 -6.91 49.51
N SER A 515 30.31 -7.17 50.00
CA SER A 515 31.02 -8.45 50.08
C SER A 515 30.72 -9.32 51.32
N LEU A 516 30.61 -10.66 51.08
CA LEU A 516 30.77 -11.86 51.96
C LEU A 516 29.70 -12.17 53.05
N PRO A 517 29.53 -13.44 53.53
CA PRO A 517 30.19 -14.70 53.17
C PRO A 517 29.23 -15.86 52.78
N SER A 518 29.83 -16.96 52.34
CA SER A 518 29.25 -18.24 51.95
C SER A 518 28.13 -18.80 52.85
N SER A 519 26.93 -19.00 52.29
CA SER A 519 26.20 -20.27 52.27
C SER A 519 24.76 -20.09 51.76
N GLN A 520 24.39 -20.91 50.76
CA GLN A 520 23.03 -21.36 50.41
C GLN A 520 21.89 -20.32 50.26
N ALA A 521 21.59 -19.94 49.02
CA ALA A 521 20.23 -19.95 48.42
C ALA A 521 20.29 -19.43 46.97
N ALA A 522 20.41 -20.33 46.00
CA ALA A 522 20.27 -19.99 44.58
C ALA A 522 18.79 -19.96 44.19
N SER A 523 18.11 -18.82 44.32
CA SER A 523 16.86 -18.56 43.59
C SER A 523 17.18 -18.07 42.18
N GLY A 524 17.58 -19.00 41.32
CA GLY A 524 17.83 -18.71 39.91
C GLY A 524 16.53 -18.40 39.17
N HIS A 525 16.15 -17.14 39.08
CA HIS A 525 15.13 -16.71 38.12
C HIS A 525 15.66 -16.99 36.71
N ALA A 526 15.02 -17.90 35.98
CA ALA A 526 15.40 -18.23 34.62
C ALA A 526 15.28 -16.97 33.72
N HIS A 527 16.37 -16.58 33.06
CA HIS A 527 16.38 -15.48 32.10
C HIS A 527 15.77 -15.96 30.78
N PHE A 528 14.54 -15.53 30.48
CA PHE A 528 13.82 -15.87 29.25
C PHE A 528 12.93 -14.70 28.79
N TYR A 529 12.57 -14.71 27.51
CA TYR A 529 11.58 -13.79 26.93
C TYR A 529 10.28 -14.54 26.59
N LEU A 530 9.15 -13.81 26.61
CA LEU A 530 7.86 -14.35 26.17
C LEU A 530 7.51 -13.84 24.77
N HIS A 531 7.21 -14.77 23.86
CA HIS A 531 6.82 -14.46 22.49
C HIS A 531 5.60 -13.52 22.48
N SER A 532 5.62 -12.51 21.59
CA SER A 532 4.58 -11.49 21.43
C SER A 532 4.34 -10.62 22.67
N SER A 533 5.19 -10.68 23.70
CA SER A 533 5.15 -9.74 24.82
C SER A 533 5.94 -8.48 24.48
N LEU A 534 5.60 -7.38 25.16
CA LEU A 534 6.26 -6.09 25.02
C LEU A 534 7.43 -5.98 26.01
N VAL A 535 8.58 -5.50 25.55
CA VAL A 535 9.67 -5.09 26.46
C VAL A 535 9.43 -3.71 27.04
N ASP A 536 9.99 -3.45 28.22
CA ASP A 536 9.80 -2.20 28.98
C ASP A 536 10.79 -1.09 28.63
N PHE A 537 11.70 -1.33 27.68
CA PHE A 537 12.68 -0.38 27.17
C PHE A 537 12.41 -0.04 25.69
N ASP A 538 12.73 1.19 25.31
CA ASP A 538 12.69 1.69 23.93
C ASP A 538 14.10 1.68 23.31
N CYS A 539 14.20 2.04 22.04
CA CYS A 539 15.51 2.31 21.44
C CYS A 539 16.02 3.66 21.97
N ASP A 540 17.15 3.66 22.67
CA ASP A 540 17.75 4.82 23.34
C ASP A 540 19.29 4.77 23.26
N ASP A 541 20.00 5.57 24.05
CA ASP A 541 21.47 5.61 24.05
C ASP A 541 22.13 4.31 24.52
N THR A 542 21.39 3.46 25.22
CA THR A 542 21.86 2.20 25.81
C THR A 542 21.22 0.94 25.23
N HIS A 543 20.08 1.05 24.54
CA HIS A 543 19.34 -0.06 23.96
C HIS A 543 19.15 0.14 22.44
N GLU A 544 19.39 -0.92 21.66
CA GLU A 544 19.08 -0.96 20.23
C GLU A 544 18.23 -2.19 19.90
N LEU A 545 17.09 -1.99 19.23
CA LEU A 545 16.15 -3.05 18.87
C LEU A 545 16.24 -3.37 17.37
N ARG A 546 16.52 -4.64 17.03
CA ARG A 546 16.65 -5.12 15.65
C ARG A 546 15.66 -6.25 15.34
N PRO A 547 14.67 -6.04 14.44
CA PRO A 547 13.59 -6.99 14.12
C PRO A 547 14.04 -8.18 13.23
N VAL A 548 15.32 -8.54 13.28
CA VAL A 548 15.88 -9.60 12.43
C VAL A 548 15.37 -10.95 12.91
N THR A 549 14.66 -11.69 12.06
CA THR A 549 14.16 -13.04 12.39
C THR A 549 15.13 -14.16 12.01
N ASN A 550 16.24 -13.82 11.38
CA ASN A 550 17.29 -14.75 10.94
C ASN A 550 18.65 -14.05 10.96
N MET A 551 19.56 -14.49 11.83
CA MET A 551 20.88 -13.85 11.99
C MET A 551 21.76 -13.86 10.73
N LYS A 552 21.45 -14.68 9.72
CA LYS A 552 22.13 -14.61 8.41
C LYS A 552 21.84 -13.30 7.67
N LEU A 553 20.77 -12.61 8.03
CA LEU A 553 20.38 -11.31 7.48
C LEU A 553 20.94 -10.14 8.31
N ALA A 554 21.57 -10.40 9.46
CA ALA A 554 22.17 -9.37 10.28
C ALA A 554 23.42 -8.79 9.60
N SER A 555 23.43 -7.49 9.39
CA SER A 555 24.55 -6.77 8.76
C SER A 555 25.72 -6.63 9.72
N VAL A 556 26.86 -7.26 9.38
CA VAL A 556 28.12 -7.14 10.14
C VAL A 556 28.58 -5.68 10.21
N ARG A 557 28.37 -4.92 9.13
CA ARG A 557 28.70 -3.49 9.07
C ARG A 557 27.87 -2.69 10.06
N THR A 558 26.56 -2.97 10.14
CA THR A 558 25.67 -2.30 11.09
C THR A 558 26.04 -2.66 12.53
N LEU A 559 26.34 -3.93 12.78
CA LEU A 559 26.81 -4.36 14.10
C LEU A 559 28.12 -3.66 14.50
N ALA A 560 29.10 -3.55 13.60
CA ALA A 560 30.34 -2.83 13.87
C ALA A 560 30.11 -1.35 14.20
N LYS A 561 29.22 -0.69 13.47
CA LYS A 561 28.81 0.71 13.73
C LYS A 561 28.18 0.88 15.10
N LEU A 562 27.21 0.01 15.43
CA LEU A 562 26.52 0.04 16.71
C LEU A 562 27.47 -0.22 17.86
N VAL A 563 28.30 -1.27 17.79
CA VAL A 563 29.30 -1.61 18.80
C VAL A 563 30.28 -0.45 18.99
N CYS A 564 30.83 0.13 17.91
CA CYS A 564 31.69 1.31 17.99
C CYS A 564 30.99 2.48 18.69
N SER A 565 29.76 2.78 18.31
CA SER A 565 29.00 3.88 18.92
C SER A 565 28.65 3.63 20.39
N PHE A 566 28.33 2.39 20.76
CA PHE A 566 28.01 1.98 22.13
C PHE A 566 29.23 2.05 23.03
N LEU A 567 30.38 1.57 22.57
CA LEU A 567 31.64 1.70 23.31
C LEU A 567 31.97 3.17 23.61
N ASN A 568 31.60 4.10 22.72
CA ASN A 568 31.82 5.53 22.88
C ASN A 568 30.79 6.24 23.80
N THR A 569 29.81 5.53 24.34
CA THR A 569 28.91 6.05 25.38
C THR A 569 29.48 5.88 26.80
N TRP A 570 30.52 5.05 26.97
CA TRP A 570 31.08 4.66 28.27
C TRP A 570 30.07 4.06 29.26
N GLN A 571 28.95 3.55 28.75
CA GLN A 571 27.91 2.88 29.53
C GLN A 571 27.75 1.42 29.10
N ALA A 572 27.05 0.64 29.92
CA ALA A 572 26.66 -0.71 29.56
C ALA A 572 25.44 -0.67 28.63
N CYS A 573 25.65 -1.03 27.37
CA CYS A 573 24.63 -0.98 26.32
C CYS A 573 24.32 -2.39 25.80
N THR A 574 23.14 -2.60 25.24
CA THR A 574 22.72 -3.90 24.69
C THR A 574 22.02 -3.76 23.34
N ILE A 575 22.49 -4.54 22.36
CA ILE A 575 21.85 -4.68 21.05
C ILE A 575 21.01 -5.96 21.07
N TYR A 576 19.72 -5.84 20.79
CA TYR A 576 18.76 -6.93 20.82
C TYR A 576 18.34 -7.34 19.41
N TYR A 577 18.72 -8.55 19.00
CA TYR A 577 18.17 -9.16 17.78
C TYR A 577 16.97 -10.05 18.11
N GLY A 578 15.89 -9.90 17.35
CA GLY A 578 14.64 -10.64 17.52
C GLY A 578 13.57 -9.90 18.32
N ILE A 579 13.77 -8.60 18.56
CA ILE A 579 12.75 -7.69 19.12
C ILE A 579 12.39 -6.66 18.03
N THR A 580 11.09 -6.44 17.84
CA THR A 580 10.57 -5.49 16.86
C THR A 580 10.75 -4.03 17.30
N HIS A 581 10.70 -3.09 16.36
CA HIS A 581 10.73 -1.66 16.68
C HIS A 581 9.55 -1.23 17.57
N ASP A 582 8.41 -1.91 17.44
CA ASP A 582 7.23 -1.72 18.30
C ASP A 582 7.35 -2.47 19.66
N ARG A 583 8.57 -2.85 20.05
CA ARG A 583 8.93 -3.54 21.30
C ARG A 583 8.37 -4.94 21.50
N PHE A 584 7.76 -5.56 20.47
CA PHE A 584 7.31 -6.94 20.57
C PHE A 584 8.45 -7.95 20.38
N ILE A 585 8.49 -8.95 21.24
CA ILE A 585 9.42 -10.08 21.17
C ILE A 585 8.96 -11.06 20.08
N GLN A 586 9.82 -11.33 19.09
CA GLN A 586 9.56 -12.28 18.01
C GLN A 586 10.49 -13.51 18.05
N GLY A 587 11.75 -13.27 18.44
CA GLY A 587 12.82 -14.25 18.49
C GLY A 587 13.40 -14.63 17.12
N VAL A 588 14.64 -15.10 17.16
CA VAL A 588 15.44 -15.55 16.03
C VAL A 588 15.63 -17.05 16.11
N HIS A 589 15.47 -17.76 14.99
CA HIS A 589 15.79 -19.18 14.94
C HIS A 589 17.30 -19.37 14.80
N LEU A 590 17.89 -20.13 15.72
CA LEU A 590 19.32 -20.41 15.74
C LEU A 590 19.58 -21.85 16.19
N ASP A 591 20.27 -22.62 15.36
CA ASP A 591 20.84 -23.90 15.77
C ASP A 591 22.21 -23.72 16.47
N HIS A 592 22.83 -24.82 16.93
CA HIS A 592 24.12 -24.74 17.62
C HIS A 592 25.24 -24.21 16.73
N ALA A 593 25.28 -24.63 15.46
CA ALA A 593 26.31 -24.18 14.52
C ALA A 593 26.16 -22.69 14.19
N GLU A 594 24.92 -22.20 14.08
CA GLU A 594 24.61 -20.80 13.83
C GLU A 594 24.97 -19.91 15.02
N ARG A 595 24.79 -20.37 16.27
CA ARG A 595 25.23 -19.64 17.47
C ARG A 595 26.74 -19.47 17.51
N ASP A 596 27.49 -20.54 17.24
CA ASP A 596 28.96 -20.47 17.21
C ASP A 596 29.46 -19.64 16.03
N ALA A 597 28.86 -19.76 14.84
CA ALA A 597 29.19 -18.93 13.69
C ALA A 597 28.89 -17.44 13.94
N LEU A 598 27.88 -17.11 14.74
CA LEU A 598 27.60 -15.75 15.15
C LEU A 598 28.69 -15.22 16.08
N ARG A 599 29.06 -15.97 17.12
CA ARG A 599 30.15 -15.61 18.05
C ARG A 599 31.45 -15.37 17.30
N LEU A 600 31.86 -16.30 16.44
CA LEU A 600 33.06 -16.16 15.60
C LEU A 600 32.99 -14.93 14.69
N GLY A 601 31.81 -14.60 14.16
CA GLY A 601 31.61 -13.41 13.34
C GLY A 601 31.74 -12.11 14.13
N ILE A 602 31.28 -12.10 15.38
CA ILE A 602 31.42 -10.97 16.30
C ILE A 602 32.89 -10.83 16.70
N ASP A 603 33.56 -11.91 17.06
CA ASP A 603 34.99 -11.91 17.37
C ASP A 603 35.84 -11.42 16.20
N ALA A 604 35.46 -11.79 14.97
CA ALA A 604 36.12 -11.29 13.76
C ALA A 604 35.91 -9.78 13.58
N MET A 605 34.70 -9.28 13.78
CA MET A 605 34.39 -7.85 13.69
C MET A 605 35.10 -7.05 14.80
N VAL A 606 35.18 -7.58 16.02
CA VAL A 606 35.86 -6.93 17.15
C VAL A 606 37.35 -6.70 16.88
N LYS A 607 37.99 -7.57 16.07
CA LYS A 607 39.39 -7.38 15.67
C LYS A 607 39.61 -6.12 14.82
N ASP A 608 38.57 -5.61 14.18
CA ASP A 608 38.61 -4.39 13.38
C ASP A 608 38.40 -3.12 14.21
N LEU A 609 38.21 -3.21 15.54
CA LEU A 609 38.08 -2.06 16.44
C LEU A 609 39.43 -1.62 17.02
N GLN A 610 39.59 -0.31 17.19
CA GLN A 610 40.75 0.34 17.80
C GLN A 610 40.29 1.32 18.88
N PRO A 611 40.91 1.34 20.08
CA PRO A 611 41.89 0.38 20.57
C PRO A 611 41.28 -1.02 20.78
N ARG A 612 42.15 -2.04 20.91
CA ARG A 612 41.71 -3.42 21.12
C ARG A 612 40.81 -3.53 22.36
N LEU A 613 39.69 -4.23 22.21
CA LEU A 613 38.75 -4.45 23.31
C LEU A 613 39.33 -5.38 24.37
N ILE A 614 39.01 -5.12 25.64
CA ILE A 614 39.20 -6.07 26.72
C ILE A 614 38.09 -7.14 26.66
N PRO A 615 38.34 -8.39 27.09
CA PRO A 615 37.36 -9.48 26.97
C PRO A 615 36.00 -9.21 27.63
N SER A 616 35.96 -8.36 28.66
CA SER A 616 34.72 -7.97 29.36
C SER A 616 33.92 -6.87 28.66
N SER A 617 34.46 -6.20 27.64
CA SER A 617 33.80 -5.10 26.93
C SER A 617 32.70 -5.56 25.96
N ILE A 618 32.65 -6.84 25.63
CA ILE A 618 31.61 -7.39 24.76
C ILE A 618 31.23 -8.81 25.17
N SER A 619 29.93 -9.11 25.18
CA SER A 619 29.43 -10.46 25.44
C SER A 619 28.18 -10.74 24.60
N VAL A 620 27.96 -12.02 24.28
CA VAL A 620 26.83 -12.45 23.44
C VAL A 620 26.03 -13.52 24.19
N GLU A 621 24.81 -13.18 24.56
CA GLU A 621 23.87 -14.08 25.21
C GLU A 621 22.74 -14.51 24.25
N PHE A 622 22.37 -15.79 24.32
CA PHE A 622 21.25 -16.35 23.57
C PHE A 622 20.13 -16.68 24.53
N VAL A 623 19.18 -15.76 24.68
CA VAL A 623 18.13 -15.84 25.69
C VAL A 623 16.90 -16.52 25.08
N PRO A 624 16.40 -17.64 25.63
CA PRO A 624 15.32 -18.39 25.01
C PRO A 624 14.01 -17.59 24.98
N VAL A 625 13.26 -17.73 23.88
CA VAL A 625 11.91 -17.19 23.72
C VAL A 625 10.89 -18.31 23.89
N LEU A 626 10.10 -18.20 24.96
CA LEU A 626 9.04 -19.14 25.32
C LEU A 626 7.67 -18.61 24.87
N ARG A 627 6.72 -19.50 24.60
CA ARG A 627 5.32 -19.14 24.32
C ARG A 627 4.57 -18.83 25.61
N TYR A 628 4.93 -19.49 26.70
CA TYR A 628 4.40 -19.27 28.05
C TYR A 628 5.46 -19.63 29.09
N ALA A 629 5.34 -19.06 30.29
CA ALA A 629 6.26 -19.33 31.38
C ALA A 629 6.20 -20.82 31.78
N GLY A 630 7.36 -21.50 31.77
CA GLY A 630 7.47 -22.92 32.07
C GLY A 630 7.48 -23.87 30.86
N GLU A 631 7.39 -23.36 29.62
CA GLU A 631 7.58 -24.17 28.42
C GLU A 631 9.03 -24.70 28.35
N ILE A 632 9.19 -26.00 28.08
CA ILE A 632 10.49 -26.59 27.75
C ILE A 632 10.81 -26.20 26.30
N PRO A 633 12.00 -25.60 26.02
CA PRO A 633 12.36 -25.18 24.67
C PRO A 633 12.17 -26.30 23.65
N SER A 634 11.34 -26.04 22.63
CA SER A 634 11.08 -27.00 21.54
C SER A 634 12.37 -27.39 20.82
N ARG A 635 12.35 -28.49 20.03
CA ARG A 635 13.51 -28.96 19.24
C ARG A 635 14.15 -27.88 18.35
N ASN A 636 13.36 -26.86 17.97
CA ASN A 636 13.78 -25.70 17.20
C ASN A 636 13.48 -24.40 17.97
N PRO A 637 14.25 -24.10 19.04
CA PRO A 637 13.98 -22.95 19.89
C PRO A 637 14.25 -21.63 19.15
N LYS A 638 13.57 -20.59 19.60
CA LYS A 638 13.86 -19.20 19.22
C LYS A 638 14.61 -18.52 20.35
N TYR A 639 15.46 -17.57 20.00
CA TYR A 639 16.24 -16.79 20.95
C TYR A 639 16.13 -15.29 20.67
N VAL A 640 16.16 -14.48 21.71
CA VAL A 640 16.64 -13.10 21.59
C VAL A 640 18.16 -13.16 21.72
N VAL A 641 18.88 -12.57 20.76
CA VAL A 641 20.34 -12.44 20.88
C VAL A 641 20.63 -11.10 21.50
N GLU A 642 21.28 -11.11 22.66
CA GLU A 642 21.75 -9.92 23.35
C GLU A 642 23.25 -9.77 23.11
N VAL A 643 23.64 -8.72 22.39
CA VAL A 643 25.06 -8.32 22.29
C VAL A 643 25.26 -7.18 23.27
N ARG A 644 25.82 -7.49 24.44
CA ARG A 644 26.14 -6.49 25.46
C ARG A 644 27.49 -5.90 25.19
N VAL A 645 27.59 -4.58 25.29
CA VAL A 645 28.78 -3.79 24.96
C VAL A 645 29.02 -2.80 26.10
N CYS A 646 30.25 -2.72 26.58
CA CYS A 646 30.62 -1.78 27.64
C CYS A 646 31.97 -1.15 27.30
N GLY A 647 31.95 0.16 27.05
CA GLY A 647 33.14 0.95 26.75
C GLY A 647 33.97 1.24 27.99
N VAL A 648 35.28 1.36 27.80
CA VAL A 648 36.16 1.89 28.84
C VAL A 648 36.07 3.41 28.86
N GLN A 649 35.95 3.99 30.05
CA GLN A 649 35.92 5.45 30.22
C GLN A 649 37.15 6.12 29.60
N GLN A 650 36.95 7.36 29.15
CA GLN A 650 38.01 8.18 28.53
C GLN A 650 38.68 7.53 27.31
N THR A 651 38.06 6.49 26.74
CA THR A 651 38.56 5.80 25.56
C THR A 651 37.63 6.07 24.39
N VAL A 652 38.18 6.52 23.27
CA VAL A 652 37.44 6.65 22.02
C VAL A 652 37.79 5.48 21.12
N TYR A 653 36.75 4.77 20.71
CA TYR A 653 36.83 3.63 19.81
C TYR A 653 36.53 4.06 18.37
N THR A 654 37.31 3.51 17.45
CA THR A 654 37.20 3.68 16.00
C THR A 654 37.25 2.32 15.31
N LEU A 655 36.78 2.26 14.06
CA LEU A 655 37.03 1.13 13.17
C LEU A 655 38.46 1.21 12.62
N SER A 656 38.92 0.11 12.02
CA SER A 656 40.26 -0.03 11.43
C SER A 656 40.58 0.97 10.32
N ASP A 657 39.54 1.54 9.69
CA ASP A 657 39.65 2.63 8.71
C ASP A 657 39.77 4.03 9.35
N GLY A 658 39.81 4.12 10.68
CA GLY A 658 39.84 5.36 11.46
C GLY A 658 38.47 6.02 11.66
N THR A 659 37.39 5.43 11.15
CA THR A 659 36.04 5.99 11.31
C THR A 659 35.56 5.85 12.76
N CYS A 660 35.08 6.95 13.34
CA CYS A 660 34.44 6.99 14.65
C CYS A 660 32.91 7.12 14.50
N TYR A 661 32.16 6.38 15.31
CA TYR A 661 30.71 6.51 15.42
C TYR A 661 30.34 6.93 16.84
N LEU A 662 29.37 7.82 16.97
CA LEU A 662 28.82 8.28 18.24
C LEU A 662 27.32 8.02 18.26
N ARG A 663 26.73 7.97 19.46
CA ARG A 663 25.31 7.70 19.64
C ARG A 663 24.66 8.72 20.56
N GLU A 664 23.59 9.35 20.09
CA GLU A 664 22.83 10.34 20.86
C GLU A 664 21.34 10.25 20.53
N GLY A 665 20.48 10.26 21.56
CA GLY A 665 19.04 10.12 21.41
C GLY A 665 18.61 8.82 20.72
N GLY A 666 19.37 7.73 20.88
CA GLY A 666 19.11 6.46 20.20
C GLY A 666 19.51 6.41 18.73
N LEU A 667 20.21 7.43 18.22
CA LEU A 667 20.69 7.49 16.83
C LEU A 667 22.21 7.39 16.75
N THR A 668 22.70 6.49 15.89
CA THR A 668 24.14 6.34 15.62
C THR A 668 24.53 7.17 14.40
N HIS A 669 25.58 7.99 14.51
CA HIS A 669 26.08 8.83 13.43
C HIS A 669 27.61 8.78 13.32
N LYS A 670 28.13 9.02 12.11
CA LYS A 670 29.58 9.13 11.87
C LYS A 670 30.08 10.46 12.41
N ALA A 671 31.13 10.42 13.23
CA ALA A 671 31.64 11.60 13.91
C ALA A 671 32.73 12.32 13.11
N THR A 672 32.75 13.65 13.23
CA THR A 672 33.89 14.48 12.81
C THR A 672 34.86 14.67 13.96
N ALA A 673 36.10 15.09 13.68
CA ALA A 673 37.07 15.39 14.73
C ALA A 673 36.57 16.45 15.74
N ASN A 674 35.76 17.42 15.30
CA ASN A 674 35.12 18.40 16.18
C ASN A 674 34.03 17.75 17.04
N SER A 675 33.18 16.92 16.44
CA SER A 675 32.11 16.20 17.14
C SER A 675 32.66 15.30 18.24
N VAL A 676 33.77 14.60 17.98
CA VAL A 676 34.42 13.73 18.99
C VAL A 676 34.90 14.54 20.19
N ARG A 677 35.52 15.70 19.98
CA ARG A 677 35.98 16.55 21.10
C ARG A 677 34.82 17.05 21.96
N GLY A 678 33.76 17.56 21.33
CA GLY A 678 32.56 17.99 22.04
C GLY A 678 31.88 16.85 22.79
N TRP A 679 31.87 15.66 22.19
CA TRP A 679 31.34 14.44 22.81
C TRP A 679 32.09 14.04 24.07
N ILE A 680 33.43 14.00 24.02
CA ILE A 680 34.27 13.68 25.19
C ILE A 680 33.97 14.64 26.34
N ALA A 681 33.94 15.95 26.07
CA ALA A 681 33.66 16.95 27.09
C ALA A 681 32.27 16.74 27.73
N LYS A 682 31.24 16.47 26.90
CA LYS A 682 29.89 16.17 27.37
C LYS A 682 29.85 14.91 28.25
N GLN A 683 30.49 13.83 27.80
CA GLN A 683 30.53 12.57 28.54
C GLN A 683 31.28 12.68 29.87
N GLU A 684 32.38 13.46 29.92
CA GLU A 684 33.09 13.73 31.16
C GLU A 684 32.24 14.54 32.15
N GLU A 685 31.53 15.57 31.67
CA GLU A 685 30.62 16.37 32.50
C GLU A 685 29.48 15.52 33.08
N GLU A 686 28.79 14.73 32.24
CA GLU A 686 27.74 13.80 32.68
C GLU A 686 28.26 12.78 33.70
N HIS A 687 29.49 12.29 33.50
CA HIS A 687 30.10 11.33 34.42
C HIS A 687 30.45 11.96 35.78
N ILE A 688 30.99 13.18 35.78
CA ILE A 688 31.28 13.93 37.02
C ILE A 688 29.99 14.14 37.80
N LEU A 689 28.92 14.61 37.13
CA LEU A 689 27.61 14.82 37.74
C LEU A 689 27.02 13.53 38.32
N ALA A 690 27.11 12.41 37.60
CA ALA A 690 26.62 11.11 38.08
C ALA A 690 27.40 10.63 39.32
N LYS A 691 28.71 10.85 39.36
CA LYS A 691 29.56 10.49 40.51
C LYS A 691 29.26 11.35 41.74
N GLU A 692 28.94 12.63 41.55
CA GLU A 692 28.52 13.52 42.64
C GLU A 692 27.12 13.17 43.17
N CYS A 693 26.16 12.91 42.28
CA CYS A 693 24.83 12.45 42.68
C CYS A 693 24.90 11.12 43.45
N GLY A 694 25.72 10.16 43.02
CA GLY A 694 25.91 8.89 43.72
C GLY A 694 26.52 9.04 45.13
N LYS A 695 27.36 10.05 45.36
CA LYS A 695 27.88 10.38 46.70
C LYS A 695 26.78 10.96 47.59
N ILE A 696 25.88 11.78 47.03
CA ILE A 696 24.74 12.34 47.75
C ILE A 696 23.76 11.23 48.17
N TYR A 697 23.42 10.31 47.27
CA TYR A 697 22.54 9.17 47.62
C TYR A 697 23.13 8.28 48.71
N LYS A 698 24.44 7.99 48.68
CA LYS A 698 25.11 7.24 49.75
C LYS A 698 25.20 8.01 51.08
N ALA A 699 25.26 9.34 51.03
CA ALA A 699 25.29 10.18 52.23
C ALA A 699 23.91 10.31 52.91
N VAL A 700 22.83 9.97 52.21
CA VAL A 700 21.45 9.99 52.75
C VAL A 700 21.09 8.65 53.43
N GLU A 701 21.84 7.57 53.20
CA GLU A 701 21.57 6.23 53.76
C GLU A 701 22.21 5.94 55.15
N GLU A 702 22.96 6.86 55.78
CA GLU A 702 23.34 6.73 57.21
C GLU A 702 23.25 8.08 57.97
N PRO A 703 22.57 8.09 59.14
CA PRO A 703 23.30 7.89 60.41
C PRO A 703 22.61 6.93 61.41
N PRO A 704 23.35 6.46 62.44
CA PRO A 704 22.89 5.46 63.40
C PRO A 704 21.99 6.03 64.50
N ILE A 705 20.90 5.32 64.83
CA ILE A 705 20.10 5.60 66.03
C ILE A 705 20.85 5.04 67.24
N ALA A 706 21.49 5.92 68.01
CA ALA A 706 21.90 5.62 69.37
C ALA A 706 20.65 5.56 70.27
N HIS A 707 20.39 4.40 70.88
CA HIS A 707 19.40 4.26 71.92
C HIS A 707 19.88 5.02 73.18
N LEU A 708 19.13 6.04 73.60
CA LEU A 708 19.21 6.62 74.93
C LEU A 708 17.92 6.28 75.68
N SER A 709 18.13 5.53 76.75
CA SER A 709 17.18 5.00 77.72
C SER A 709 16.40 6.09 78.47
N GLU A 710 15.20 5.68 78.88
CA GLU A 710 14.15 6.40 79.58
C GLU A 710 14.60 7.37 80.67
N GLY A 711 13.91 8.51 80.73
CA GLY A 711 14.01 9.45 81.84
C GLY A 711 13.32 8.95 83.10
N THR A 712 13.84 9.39 84.24
CA THR A 712 13.04 9.50 85.46
C THR A 712 13.40 10.79 86.19
N ALA A 713 12.48 11.74 86.06
CA ALA A 713 11.94 12.63 87.08
C ALA A 713 12.85 13.57 87.90
N LEU A 714 12.39 14.83 87.87
CA LEU A 714 12.32 15.79 88.98
C LEU A 714 13.62 16.46 89.43
N THR A 715 13.69 17.77 89.19
CA THR A 715 13.79 18.75 90.27
C THR A 715 13.58 20.16 89.71
N GLY A 716 12.64 20.86 90.30
CA GLY A 716 12.49 22.29 90.15
C GLY A 716 11.85 22.81 91.40
N PHE A 717 12.66 23.35 92.32
CA PHE A 717 12.28 24.49 93.15
C PHE A 717 13.51 25.18 93.75
N ALA A 718 13.51 26.51 93.58
CA ALA A 718 14.09 27.54 94.43
C ALA A 718 15.63 27.70 94.50
N GLY A 719 16.15 28.66 93.73
CA GLY A 719 16.46 30.00 94.25
C GLY A 719 17.55 30.18 95.33
N VAL A 720 18.51 31.04 94.96
CA VAL A 720 19.39 31.89 95.79
C VAL A 720 20.67 31.25 96.31
N GLY A 721 21.81 31.82 95.89
CA GLY A 721 23.16 31.54 96.39
C GLY A 721 24.19 31.57 95.29
#